data_AF-M7BHN1-F1
#
_entry.id   AF-M7BHN1-F1
#
_cell.length_a   1.000
_cell.length_b   1.000
_cell.length_c   1.000
_cell.angle_alpha   90.00
_cell.angle_beta   90.00
_cell.angle_gamma   90.00
#
_symmetry.space_group_name_H-M   'P 1'
#
loop_
_entity.id
_entity.type
_entity.pdbx_description
1 polymer ?
#
loop_
_entity_poly.entity_id
_entity_poly.type
_entity_poly.pdbx_seq_one_letter_code
_entity_poly.pdbx_strand_id
1 'polypeptide(L)'
;SFAISLHAVDNITVTIKQGSSVPPINYCKICTSQTCTYELRITAGVKENFAFLCETPEKYLVMEIQKNIDCTSGPCPFGDVHLQPSGLPRLNRTFFWDVKANKKVGLELKFSTPWLRQIGPTDTCPDLITYSISSCIDTTTVSIGTFCRNGSVSRVKVQGGVVMALKLPWNSDLTTSGFNIANRSSIKRLCVIESTFKGETSATLMSANYPLGFPEDELMTWQFVVPSDLRASVIFRNYSLSNCERKEERVEYYLPGLFSSPEVFKLSDKQPANIAGNFNLSLQGCDYDDQNPGILSLLFQIVVQHPQNEENTTYLIDLIKERDISITIQPKSRHSGHPLQFEPECLICKDPRTCERNVTLTSGTIYRIFFLCYDLENLRITAEKTIACWDLKRCQKKIYDLTVPRAISQLPVRLDKFIWKLLAPEEINVEIMSPSLKLQQHIREQRCNTSYSYGIVSTTKGKELNLGIFCPGGSIEKIQMRDNITISLKTFGRGFLNDSLNQDLKMTFVPFIKEECIFTVIPDPKAQVYLQTPNWLEGLPPYVSVSWNITVPSKQVARLAFLKERMDIACETGRAYVNIQEQKPKAQETVRREDELLPEPLHMYHHFWVNISNCKPVNKKQLSLQFWVTFVPQKTAVDVLVDYLLHQFVEHRDASQQLYKTAAFSTVEGELMKRSCYFTPLLLEPFPFLFTLVFNQSIRYLTVIIAVVVGVAGALSIIGIVICCTRKRKKESQNPEVGTYNVNVNTQMPGRRGLFKKRRQENDSHVYAVIDDAMVYGDLLKESNGSVNPEVDVYRPFDGPVSDTPPTPPPISFKRDIQISNSEELPFSPERDSEPYTFAHHKPEETRGNGDTSVNSTGDVGMSLLESKEQEGLVE
;
A
#
# COMPACT_ATOMS: atom_id res chain seq x y z
N SER A 1 -56.11 48.50 -17.38
CA SER A 1 -56.16 48.49 -15.90
C SER A 1 -55.81 47.09 -15.42
N PHE A 2 -55.40 46.98 -14.15
CA PHE A 2 -55.03 45.73 -13.50
C PHE A 2 -55.83 45.57 -12.20
N ALA A 3 -56.03 44.32 -11.79
CA ALA A 3 -56.67 43.99 -10.53
C ALA A 3 -55.82 42.91 -9.84
N ILE A 4 -55.39 43.17 -8.60
CA ILE A 4 -54.69 42.19 -7.76
C ILE A 4 -55.60 41.89 -6.57
N SER A 5 -55.82 40.60 -6.30
CA SER A 5 -56.65 40.10 -5.21
C SER A 5 -55.84 39.11 -4.40
N LEU A 6 -55.60 39.40 -3.12
CA LEU A 6 -54.82 38.54 -2.23
C LEU A 6 -55.75 37.88 -1.21
N HIS A 7 -55.73 36.55 -1.08
CA HIS A 7 -56.52 35.90 -0.03
C HIS A 7 -55.89 36.17 1.35
N ALA A 8 -56.74 36.32 2.37
CA ALA A 8 -56.26 36.57 3.75
C ALA A 8 -55.39 35.43 4.29
N VAL A 9 -55.60 34.20 3.81
CA VAL A 9 -54.88 32.99 4.24
C VAL A 9 -53.44 32.91 3.69
N ASP A 10 -53.16 33.57 2.57
CA ASP A 10 -51.87 33.40 1.86
C ASP A 10 -50.68 34.10 2.54
N ASN A 11 -50.93 35.06 3.44
CA ASN A 11 -49.90 35.91 4.07
C ASN A 11 -48.93 36.59 3.05
N ILE A 12 -49.47 36.96 1.89
CA ILE A 12 -48.74 37.70 0.84
C ILE A 12 -48.92 39.21 1.02
N THR A 13 -47.86 39.97 0.78
CA THR A 13 -47.89 41.42 0.51
C THR A 13 -47.26 41.67 -0.86
N VAL A 14 -47.91 42.49 -1.70
CA VAL A 14 -47.37 42.95 -2.98
C VAL A 14 -47.11 44.45 -2.88
N THR A 15 -45.86 44.87 -3.12
CA THR A 15 -45.45 46.28 -3.17
C THR A 15 -44.98 46.59 -4.58
N ILE A 16 -45.57 47.61 -5.21
CA ILE A 16 -45.10 48.19 -6.48
C ILE A 16 -44.50 49.55 -6.15
N LYS A 17 -43.23 49.76 -6.45
CA LYS A 17 -42.49 51.00 -6.13
C LYS A 17 -41.55 51.40 -7.27
N GLN A 18 -40.96 52.59 -7.18
CA GLN A 18 -39.97 53.05 -8.17
C GLN A 18 -38.69 52.19 -8.14
N GLY A 19 -38.11 51.94 -9.31
CA GLY A 19 -36.81 51.27 -9.44
C GLY A 19 -35.65 52.15 -8.97
N SER A 20 -34.60 51.53 -8.43
CA SER A 20 -33.45 52.22 -7.81
C SER A 20 -32.44 52.83 -8.80
N SER A 21 -32.87 53.20 -10.01
CA SER A 21 -32.05 53.88 -11.01
C SER A 21 -32.14 55.40 -10.86
N VAL A 22 -31.02 56.10 -11.09
CA VAL A 22 -30.86 57.57 -11.11
C VAL A 22 -32.12 58.28 -11.64
N PRO A 23 -32.66 59.29 -10.92
CA PRO A 23 -34.05 59.73 -11.07
C PRO A 23 -34.37 60.24 -12.49
N PRO A 24 -35.28 59.57 -13.24
CA PRO A 24 -35.76 60.07 -14.51
C PRO A 24 -36.72 61.25 -14.29
N ILE A 25 -36.65 62.23 -15.19
CA ILE A 25 -37.43 63.49 -15.12
C ILE A 25 -38.95 63.25 -15.10
N ASN A 26 -39.41 62.12 -15.66
CA ASN A 26 -40.81 61.68 -15.62
C ASN A 26 -40.97 60.44 -14.72
N TYR A 27 -41.68 60.61 -13.60
CA TYR A 27 -42.07 59.51 -12.71
C TYR A 27 -43.38 58.86 -13.18
N CYS A 28 -43.37 57.54 -13.39
CA CYS A 28 -44.62 56.79 -13.63
C CYS A 28 -45.49 56.77 -12.36
N LYS A 29 -46.76 57.18 -12.49
CA LYS A 29 -47.74 57.14 -11.40
C LYS A 29 -48.61 55.89 -11.46
N ILE A 30 -48.94 55.36 -10.29
CA ILE A 30 -49.88 54.27 -10.08
C ILE A 30 -51.17 54.91 -9.56
N CYS A 31 -52.28 54.79 -10.28
CA CYS A 31 -53.57 55.34 -9.88
C CYS A 31 -54.54 54.24 -9.48
N THR A 32 -55.08 54.32 -8.27
CA THR A 32 -56.29 53.60 -7.84
C THR A 32 -57.53 54.39 -8.27
N SER A 33 -58.72 53.97 -7.86
CA SER A 33 -59.97 54.70 -8.12
C SER A 33 -60.11 56.04 -7.38
N GLN A 34 -59.21 56.35 -6.44
CA GLN A 34 -59.31 57.54 -5.57
C GLN A 34 -58.05 58.42 -5.57
N THR A 35 -56.85 57.84 -5.73
CA THR A 35 -55.57 58.57 -5.63
C THR A 35 -54.53 58.04 -6.61
N CYS A 36 -53.55 58.90 -6.95
CA CYS A 36 -52.39 58.55 -7.78
C CYS A 36 -51.09 58.73 -6.98
N THR A 37 -50.37 57.64 -6.76
CA THR A 37 -49.15 57.56 -5.95
C THR A 37 -47.94 57.09 -6.78
N TYR A 38 -46.76 57.06 -6.15
CA TYR A 38 -45.54 56.47 -6.73
C TYR A 38 -45.20 55.09 -6.14
N GLU A 39 -45.92 54.69 -5.10
CA GLU A 39 -45.84 53.38 -4.45
C GLU A 39 -47.27 52.89 -4.18
N LEU A 40 -47.52 51.59 -4.41
CA LEU A 40 -48.77 50.91 -4.09
C LEU A 40 -48.44 49.63 -3.31
N ARG A 41 -48.95 49.51 -2.09
CA ARG A 41 -48.77 48.35 -1.23
C ARG A 41 -50.12 47.67 -0.97
N ILE A 42 -50.22 46.41 -1.35
CA ILE A 42 -51.43 45.58 -1.26
C ILE A 42 -51.15 44.46 -0.26
N THR A 43 -51.95 44.36 0.81
CA THR A 43 -51.80 43.36 1.87
C THR A 43 -52.80 42.21 1.71
N ALA A 44 -52.53 41.08 2.36
CA ALA A 44 -53.42 39.93 2.38
C ALA A 44 -54.87 40.30 2.76
N GLY A 45 -55.84 39.71 2.08
CA GLY A 45 -57.27 40.01 2.23
C GLY A 45 -57.78 41.20 1.41
N VAL A 46 -56.89 42.01 0.81
CA VAL A 46 -57.26 43.19 0.02
C VAL A 46 -57.34 42.85 -1.47
N LYS A 47 -58.30 43.47 -2.16
CA LYS A 47 -58.39 43.50 -3.63
C LYS A 47 -58.30 44.94 -4.12
N GLU A 48 -57.24 45.25 -4.88
CA GLU A 48 -56.99 46.58 -5.43
C GLU A 48 -57.08 46.60 -6.95
N ASN A 49 -57.65 47.69 -7.48
CA ASN A 49 -57.81 47.95 -8.91
C ASN A 49 -57.02 49.22 -9.28
N PHE A 50 -56.05 49.11 -10.19
CA PHE A 50 -55.17 50.23 -10.53
C PHE A 50 -54.81 50.33 -12.02
N ALA A 51 -54.22 51.46 -12.41
CA ALA A 51 -53.64 51.70 -13.73
C ALA A 51 -52.33 52.47 -13.62
N PHE A 52 -51.45 52.32 -14.62
CA PHE A 52 -50.23 53.11 -14.75
C PHE A 52 -50.48 54.32 -15.67
N LEU A 53 -49.95 55.49 -15.32
CA LEU A 53 -49.98 56.69 -16.18
C LEU A 53 -48.69 56.83 -17.03
N CYS A 54 -48.15 55.71 -17.51
CA CYS A 54 -47.00 55.70 -18.43
C CYS A 54 -47.06 54.50 -19.37
N GLU A 55 -46.45 54.63 -20.55
CA GLU A 55 -46.50 53.62 -21.62
C GLU A 55 -45.58 52.42 -21.38
N THR A 56 -44.47 52.62 -20.65
CA THR A 56 -43.43 51.61 -20.39
C THR A 56 -43.12 51.46 -18.89
N PRO A 57 -44.09 51.06 -18.06
CA PRO A 57 -43.97 51.00 -16.60
C PRO A 57 -42.84 50.07 -16.13
N GLU A 58 -42.47 49.06 -16.92
CA GLU A 58 -41.39 48.11 -16.65
C GLU A 58 -39.99 48.75 -16.55
N LYS A 59 -39.83 49.98 -17.06
CA LYS A 59 -38.59 50.76 -16.95
C LYS A 59 -38.51 51.60 -15.68
N TYR A 60 -39.64 51.88 -15.04
CA TYR A 60 -39.76 52.83 -13.92
C TYR A 60 -40.16 52.17 -12.61
N LEU A 61 -40.91 51.07 -12.68
CA LEU A 61 -41.52 50.40 -11.53
C LEU A 61 -40.99 48.98 -11.38
N VAL A 62 -40.69 48.62 -10.13
CA VAL A 62 -40.35 47.26 -9.70
C VAL A 62 -41.43 46.74 -8.77
N MET A 63 -41.62 45.42 -8.75
CA MET A 63 -42.57 44.75 -7.89
C MET A 63 -41.86 43.80 -6.93
N GLU A 64 -42.20 43.89 -5.65
CA GLU A 64 -41.74 42.98 -4.61
C GLU A 64 -42.96 42.22 -4.08
N ILE A 65 -42.84 40.89 -4.02
CA ILE A 65 -43.90 39.99 -3.57
C ILE A 65 -43.35 39.22 -2.37
N GLN A 66 -43.73 39.62 -1.16
CA GLN A 66 -43.29 38.98 0.07
C GLN A 66 -44.36 38.00 0.57
N LYS A 67 -43.99 36.73 0.75
CA LYS A 67 -44.82 35.69 1.38
C LYS A 67 -44.15 35.23 2.68
N ASN A 68 -44.85 35.42 3.81
CA ASN A 68 -44.34 35.03 5.13
C ASN A 68 -44.89 33.65 5.51
N ILE A 69 -44.01 32.71 5.84
CA ILE A 69 -44.32 31.31 6.10
C ILE A 69 -43.82 30.95 7.52
N ASP A 70 -44.72 30.85 8.49
CA ASP A 70 -44.35 30.40 9.83
C ASP A 70 -44.36 28.87 9.93
N CYS A 71 -43.16 28.28 9.94
CA CYS A 71 -42.93 26.88 10.22
C CYS A 71 -42.60 26.61 11.71
N THR A 72 -42.68 27.61 12.60
CA THR A 72 -42.52 27.40 14.06
C THR A 72 -43.82 26.94 14.73
N SER A 73 -44.94 27.62 14.50
CA SER A 73 -46.27 27.23 15.03
C SER A 73 -47.16 26.54 14.00
N GLY A 74 -46.94 26.82 12.70
CA GLY A 74 -47.74 26.30 11.60
C GLY A 74 -47.15 25.08 10.87
N PRO A 75 -47.99 24.39 10.06
CA PRO A 75 -47.53 23.35 9.14
C PRO A 75 -46.61 23.95 8.07
N CYS A 76 -45.48 23.31 7.79
CA CYS A 76 -44.63 23.75 6.67
C CYS A 76 -45.25 23.33 5.33
N PRO A 77 -45.23 24.20 4.31
CA PRO A 77 -45.53 23.81 2.93
C PRO A 77 -44.35 22.99 2.38
N PHE A 78 -44.37 21.68 2.62
CA PHE A 78 -43.46 20.74 1.96
C PHE A 78 -43.91 20.50 0.51
N GLY A 79 -42.97 20.38 -0.41
CA GLY A 79 -43.24 20.32 -1.86
C GLY A 79 -42.91 21.62 -2.59
N ASP A 80 -43.40 21.73 -3.83
CA ASP A 80 -43.03 22.81 -4.75
C ASP A 80 -43.59 24.17 -4.32
N VAL A 81 -42.76 25.21 -4.35
CA VAL A 81 -43.17 26.57 -3.99
C VAL A 81 -43.69 27.29 -5.23
N HIS A 82 -44.99 27.52 -5.35
CA HIS A 82 -45.59 28.18 -6.51
C HIS A 82 -45.39 29.70 -6.51
N LEU A 83 -45.30 30.29 -7.71
CA LEU A 83 -45.28 31.75 -7.90
C LEU A 83 -46.71 32.31 -7.73
N GLN A 84 -46.97 32.91 -6.57
CA GLN A 84 -48.27 33.50 -6.21
C GLN A 84 -48.11 34.98 -5.86
N PRO A 85 -49.08 35.86 -6.21
CA PRO A 85 -50.30 35.56 -6.97
C PRO A 85 -50.03 35.43 -8.48
N SER A 86 -50.95 34.78 -9.19
CA SER A 86 -50.97 34.73 -10.65
C SER A 86 -51.53 36.02 -11.27
N GLY A 87 -51.25 36.27 -12.56
CA GLY A 87 -51.85 37.40 -13.31
C GLY A 87 -51.23 38.78 -13.01
N LEU A 88 -50.06 38.82 -12.39
CA LEU A 88 -49.32 40.07 -12.13
C LEU A 88 -48.95 40.81 -13.43
N PRO A 89 -48.96 42.16 -13.45
CA PRO A 89 -48.45 42.94 -14.57
C PRO A 89 -46.97 42.65 -14.87
N ARG A 90 -46.57 42.81 -16.14
CA ARG A 90 -45.21 42.60 -16.66
C ARG A 90 -44.24 43.69 -16.17
N LEU A 91 -43.88 43.62 -14.89
CA LEU A 91 -42.81 44.41 -14.28
C LEU A 91 -41.62 43.49 -13.92
N ASN A 92 -40.46 44.10 -13.64
CA ASN A 92 -39.38 43.39 -12.97
C ASN A 92 -39.87 43.00 -11.57
N ARG A 93 -39.87 41.70 -11.27
CA ARG A 93 -40.50 41.09 -10.09
C ARG A 93 -39.43 40.45 -9.20
N THR A 94 -39.49 40.69 -7.90
CA THR A 94 -38.71 39.93 -6.91
C THR A 94 -39.68 39.26 -5.96
N PHE A 95 -39.73 37.93 -5.98
CA PHE A 95 -40.45 37.14 -4.99
C PHE A 95 -39.53 36.90 -3.79
N PHE A 96 -40.07 37.06 -2.58
CA PHE A 96 -39.40 36.80 -1.31
C PHE A 96 -40.24 35.82 -0.49
N TRP A 97 -39.63 34.73 -0.03
CA TRP A 97 -40.22 33.80 0.92
C TRP A 97 -39.43 33.87 2.23
N ASP A 98 -40.03 34.46 3.27
CA ASP A 98 -39.52 34.52 4.64
C ASP A 98 -40.06 33.29 5.40
N VAL A 99 -39.24 32.24 5.51
CA VAL A 99 -39.61 30.96 6.12
C VAL A 99 -39.02 30.85 7.52
N LYS A 100 -39.85 31.03 8.54
CA LYS A 100 -39.42 31.03 9.96
C LYS A 100 -39.46 29.63 10.53
N ALA A 101 -38.34 29.14 11.03
CA ALA A 101 -38.23 27.84 11.69
C ALA A 101 -37.35 27.91 12.95
N ASN A 102 -37.49 26.92 13.83
CA ASN A 102 -36.75 26.82 15.08
C ASN A 102 -35.25 26.61 14.81
N LYS A 103 -34.36 27.32 15.53
CA LYS A 103 -32.89 27.22 15.40
C LYS A 103 -32.33 25.78 15.47
N LYS A 104 -33.04 24.85 16.13
CA LYS A 104 -32.66 23.41 16.22
C LYS A 104 -33.02 22.57 14.99
N VAL A 105 -33.70 23.16 14.01
CA VAL A 105 -34.16 22.52 12.76
C VAL A 105 -33.38 23.11 11.59
N GLY A 106 -32.95 22.26 10.66
CA GLY A 106 -32.48 22.69 9.34
C GLY A 106 -33.58 22.53 8.29
N LEU A 107 -33.78 23.55 7.45
CA LEU A 107 -34.68 23.49 6.29
C LEU A 107 -33.87 23.02 5.06
N GLU A 108 -34.34 21.96 4.38
CA GLU A 108 -33.74 21.45 3.15
C GLU A 108 -34.45 22.07 1.93
N LEU A 109 -33.78 23.00 1.23
CA LEU A 109 -34.18 23.46 -0.09
C LEU A 109 -33.55 22.55 -1.14
N LYS A 110 -34.38 22.00 -2.03
CA LYS A 110 -33.93 21.18 -3.17
C LYS A 110 -34.34 21.84 -4.48
N PHE A 111 -33.48 21.73 -5.48
CA PHE A 111 -33.65 22.40 -6.76
C PHE A 111 -33.92 21.39 -7.88
N SER A 112 -34.96 21.65 -8.66
CA SER A 112 -35.28 20.87 -9.85
C SER A 112 -34.30 21.20 -10.97
N THR A 113 -34.08 20.26 -11.90
CA THR A 113 -33.14 20.50 -13.02
C THR A 113 -33.69 21.55 -13.99
N PRO A 114 -32.91 22.52 -14.46
CA PRO A 114 -31.46 22.69 -14.24
C PRO A 114 -31.11 23.26 -12.85
N TRP A 115 -30.18 22.59 -12.17
CA TRP A 115 -29.64 22.95 -10.85
C TRP A 115 -28.97 24.32 -10.82
N LEU A 116 -28.67 24.83 -9.63
CA LEU A 116 -28.14 26.17 -9.43
C LEU A 116 -26.61 26.26 -9.57
N ARG A 117 -26.12 27.44 -9.96
CA ARG A 117 -24.69 27.80 -10.03
C ARG A 117 -24.44 29.02 -9.16
N GLN A 118 -23.63 28.90 -8.11
CA GLN A 118 -23.24 30.05 -7.28
C GLN A 118 -22.44 31.05 -8.15
N ILE A 119 -22.60 32.35 -7.91
CA ILE A 119 -21.93 33.43 -8.64
C ILE A 119 -21.41 34.51 -7.70
N GLY A 120 -20.35 35.21 -8.12
CA GLY A 120 -19.72 36.29 -7.34
C GLY A 120 -20.50 37.60 -7.38
N PRO A 121 -20.13 38.60 -6.56
CA PRO A 121 -20.84 39.89 -6.47
C PRO A 121 -20.73 40.74 -7.75
N THR A 122 -19.73 40.48 -8.59
CA THR A 122 -19.51 41.14 -9.90
C THR A 122 -20.25 40.47 -11.05
N ASP A 123 -20.75 39.26 -10.84
CA ASP A 123 -21.26 38.40 -11.90
C ASP A 123 -22.76 38.64 -12.11
N THR A 124 -23.24 38.40 -13.33
CA THR A 124 -24.67 38.47 -13.66
C THR A 124 -25.12 37.21 -14.39
N CYS A 125 -26.39 36.83 -14.19
CA CYS A 125 -26.97 35.66 -14.84
C CYS A 125 -27.28 35.97 -16.32
N PRO A 126 -26.92 35.10 -17.28
CA PRO A 126 -27.16 35.36 -18.71
C PRO A 126 -28.63 35.56 -19.10
N ASP A 127 -29.54 35.03 -18.29
CA ASP A 127 -31.00 35.13 -18.41
C ASP A 127 -31.62 36.19 -17.47
N LEU A 128 -30.79 36.95 -16.76
CA LEU A 128 -31.14 37.94 -15.73
C LEU A 128 -32.01 37.38 -14.57
N ILE A 129 -32.10 36.06 -14.44
CA ILE A 129 -32.90 35.38 -13.41
C ILE A 129 -31.96 34.95 -12.28
N THR A 130 -32.22 35.45 -11.09
CA THR A 130 -31.27 35.37 -9.98
C THR A 130 -31.96 34.88 -8.71
N TYR A 131 -31.35 33.88 -8.08
CA TYR A 131 -31.75 33.33 -6.80
C TYR A 131 -30.79 33.82 -5.73
N SER A 132 -31.27 34.34 -4.61
CA SER A 132 -30.45 34.62 -3.43
C SER A 132 -31.02 33.87 -2.23
N ILE A 133 -30.13 33.25 -1.45
CA ILE A 133 -30.49 32.46 -0.27
C ILE A 133 -29.77 33.06 0.92
N SER A 134 -30.52 33.45 1.94
CA SER A 134 -29.99 33.99 3.19
C SER A 134 -30.54 33.22 4.40
N SER A 135 -29.70 33.01 5.41
CA SER A 135 -30.11 32.53 6.73
C SER A 135 -30.41 33.72 7.65
N CYS A 136 -31.26 33.49 8.66
CA CYS A 136 -31.43 34.43 9.78
C CYS A 136 -30.90 33.79 11.07
N ILE A 137 -29.73 34.25 11.53
CA ILE A 137 -29.15 33.87 12.82
C ILE A 137 -29.53 34.97 13.81
N ASP A 138 -30.35 34.64 14.80
CA ASP A 138 -30.82 35.55 15.84
C ASP A 138 -31.53 36.80 15.30
N THR A 139 -30.80 37.88 15.03
CA THR A 139 -31.28 39.12 14.36
C THR A 139 -30.48 39.48 13.11
N THR A 140 -29.37 38.79 12.82
CA THR A 140 -28.51 39.05 11.66
C THR A 140 -28.93 38.20 10.47
N THR A 141 -28.81 38.78 9.27
CA THR A 141 -29.09 38.08 8.00
C THR A 141 -27.76 37.72 7.34
N VAL A 142 -27.50 36.42 7.20
CA VAL A 142 -26.26 35.90 6.60
C VAL A 142 -26.55 35.42 5.18
N SER A 143 -25.87 36.00 4.19
CA SER A 143 -26.00 35.60 2.80
C SER A 143 -25.29 34.26 2.57
N ILE A 144 -26.03 33.20 2.27
CA ILE A 144 -25.48 31.89 1.91
C ILE A 144 -24.95 31.92 0.47
N GLY A 145 -25.60 32.71 -0.39
CA GLY A 145 -25.07 33.04 -1.71
C GLY A 145 -26.12 33.54 -2.70
N THR A 146 -25.62 33.97 -3.85
CA THR A 146 -26.41 34.31 -5.03
C THR A 146 -26.10 33.32 -6.15
N PHE A 147 -27.13 32.92 -6.90
CA PHE A 147 -27.07 31.81 -7.83
C PHE A 147 -27.84 32.09 -9.13
N CYS A 148 -27.33 31.55 -10.24
CA CYS A 148 -28.02 31.45 -11.52
C CYS A 148 -28.52 30.03 -11.76
N ARG A 149 -29.35 29.84 -12.79
CA ARG A 149 -29.70 28.50 -13.31
C ARG A 149 -28.50 27.86 -14.05
N ASN A 150 -28.55 26.54 -14.19
CA ASN A 150 -27.57 25.70 -14.88
C ASN A 150 -26.17 25.63 -14.21
N GLY A 151 -26.10 24.95 -13.06
CA GLY A 151 -24.88 24.58 -12.36
C GLY A 151 -24.96 23.19 -11.70
N SER A 152 -24.19 22.99 -10.62
CA SER A 152 -24.08 21.73 -9.88
C SER A 152 -24.88 21.68 -8.57
N VAL A 153 -25.33 22.82 -8.03
CA VAL A 153 -25.95 22.89 -6.70
C VAL A 153 -27.36 22.33 -6.74
N SER A 154 -27.51 21.09 -6.26
CA SER A 154 -28.75 20.32 -6.23
C SER A 154 -29.59 20.63 -4.99
N ARG A 155 -28.95 20.99 -3.87
CA ARG A 155 -29.62 21.35 -2.61
C ARG A 155 -28.84 22.37 -1.80
N VAL A 156 -29.55 23.12 -0.97
CA VAL A 156 -28.98 23.94 0.11
C VAL A 156 -29.81 23.69 1.37
N LYS A 157 -29.18 23.22 2.43
CA LYS A 157 -29.80 23.01 3.74
C LYS A 157 -29.32 24.09 4.70
N VAL A 158 -30.23 24.83 5.33
CA VAL A 158 -29.92 26.04 6.13
C VAL A 158 -30.44 25.87 7.57
N GLN A 159 -29.70 26.36 8.56
CA GLN A 159 -30.06 26.25 9.98
C GLN A 159 -31.07 27.35 10.36
N GLY A 160 -32.16 26.99 11.06
CA GLY A 160 -33.18 27.94 11.47
C GLY A 160 -34.04 28.42 10.30
N GLY A 161 -34.32 29.72 10.27
CA GLY A 161 -35.13 30.36 9.22
C GLY A 161 -34.33 30.69 7.97
N VAL A 162 -35.00 30.65 6.81
CA VAL A 162 -34.39 30.98 5.51
C VAL A 162 -35.22 32.04 4.78
N VAL A 163 -34.54 33.07 4.28
CA VAL A 163 -35.11 34.06 3.37
C VAL A 163 -34.62 33.71 1.96
N MET A 164 -35.56 33.35 1.10
CA MET A 164 -35.31 32.94 -0.27
C MET A 164 -35.86 34.00 -1.22
N ALA A 165 -35.03 34.52 -2.12
CA ALA A 165 -35.39 35.57 -3.06
C ALA A 165 -35.19 35.13 -4.51
N LEU A 166 -36.21 35.33 -5.36
CA LEU A 166 -36.15 35.07 -6.80
C LEU A 166 -36.48 36.34 -7.58
N LYS A 167 -35.46 36.89 -8.25
CA LYS A 167 -35.54 38.04 -9.14
C LYS A 167 -35.80 37.58 -10.58
N LEU A 168 -36.87 38.10 -11.18
CA LEU A 168 -37.32 37.83 -12.54
C LEU A 168 -37.43 39.14 -13.36
N PRO A 169 -36.94 39.19 -14.60
CA PRO A 169 -37.17 40.33 -15.47
C PRO A 169 -38.64 40.42 -15.94
N TRP A 170 -39.03 41.59 -16.42
CA TRP A 170 -40.40 41.90 -16.87
C TRP A 170 -40.90 41.02 -18.02
N ASN A 171 -40.00 40.52 -18.85
CA ASN A 171 -40.25 39.62 -19.97
C ASN A 171 -40.13 38.13 -19.60
N SER A 172 -40.02 37.78 -18.31
CA SER A 172 -39.92 36.38 -17.87
C SER A 172 -41.30 35.72 -17.78
N ASP A 173 -41.54 34.73 -18.64
CA ASP A 173 -42.71 33.85 -18.62
C ASP A 173 -42.54 32.62 -17.68
N LEU A 174 -41.65 32.71 -16.67
CA LEU A 174 -41.51 31.66 -15.65
C LEU A 174 -42.80 31.50 -14.82
N THR A 175 -43.32 30.27 -14.77
CA THR A 175 -44.54 29.89 -14.05
C THR A 175 -44.26 29.18 -12.71
N THR A 176 -43.06 28.64 -12.52
CA THR A 176 -42.61 27.92 -11.32
C THR A 176 -41.37 28.57 -10.72
N SER A 177 -41.17 28.37 -9.41
CA SER A 177 -39.98 28.88 -8.71
C SER A 177 -38.71 28.04 -8.91
N GLY A 178 -38.83 26.83 -9.45
CA GLY A 178 -37.72 25.89 -9.63
C GLY A 178 -37.21 25.19 -8.36
N PHE A 179 -37.78 25.44 -7.18
CA PHE A 179 -37.37 24.83 -5.92
C PHE A 179 -38.54 24.25 -5.11
N ASN A 180 -38.21 23.25 -4.28
CA ASN A 180 -39.12 22.69 -3.30
C ASN A 180 -38.52 22.67 -1.89
N ILE A 181 -39.38 22.82 -0.89
CA ILE A 181 -39.01 22.63 0.52
C ILE A 181 -39.16 21.13 0.79
N ALA A 182 -38.05 20.41 0.85
CA ALA A 182 -38.04 18.95 0.81
C ALA A 182 -38.25 18.32 2.19
N ASN A 183 -37.60 18.85 3.23
CA ASN A 183 -37.58 18.25 4.56
C ASN A 183 -37.22 19.25 5.67
N ARG A 184 -37.56 18.91 6.92
CA ARG A 184 -37.05 19.51 8.15
C ARG A 184 -36.17 18.47 8.86
N SER A 185 -34.86 18.68 8.92
CA SER A 185 -33.96 17.80 9.68
C SER A 185 -32.80 18.58 10.29
N SER A 186 -32.38 18.22 11.50
CA SER A 186 -31.37 18.97 12.26
C SER A 186 -30.04 19.11 11.51
N ILE A 187 -29.34 20.22 11.80
CA ILE A 187 -27.92 20.43 11.54
C ILE A 187 -27.31 21.18 12.74
N LYS A 188 -25.98 21.16 12.83
CA LYS A 188 -25.16 21.88 13.82
C LYS A 188 -24.13 22.76 13.10
N ARG A 189 -24.59 23.43 12.04
CA ARG A 189 -23.79 24.01 10.95
C ARG A 189 -24.66 25.05 10.23
N LEU A 190 -24.22 26.29 10.07
CA LEU A 190 -24.88 27.37 9.31
C LEU A 190 -25.65 26.86 8.07
N CYS A 191 -24.95 26.14 7.19
CA CYS A 191 -25.56 25.49 6.04
C CYS A 191 -24.73 24.33 5.49
N VAL A 192 -25.40 23.48 4.68
CA VAL A 192 -24.79 22.44 3.85
C VAL A 192 -25.23 22.66 2.40
N ILE A 193 -24.28 22.85 1.48
CA ILE A 193 -24.53 22.98 0.04
C ILE A 193 -24.20 21.64 -0.64
N GLU A 194 -25.20 20.98 -1.23
CA GLU A 194 -24.98 19.75 -2.02
C GLU A 194 -24.70 20.13 -3.49
N SER A 195 -23.52 19.74 -4.00
CA SER A 195 -23.19 19.81 -5.41
C SER A 195 -23.12 18.41 -6.01
N THR A 196 -23.98 18.16 -7.00
CA THR A 196 -24.04 16.89 -7.73
C THR A 196 -23.46 17.04 -9.14
N PHE A 197 -22.57 16.13 -9.51
CA PHE A 197 -21.94 16.09 -10.83
C PHE A 197 -22.45 14.90 -11.65
N LYS A 198 -22.72 15.10 -12.95
CA LYS A 198 -23.21 14.06 -13.88
C LYS A 198 -22.18 13.62 -14.93
N GLY A 199 -21.00 14.24 -14.94
CA GLY A 199 -20.01 14.14 -16.01
C GLY A 199 -18.89 15.15 -15.78
N GLU A 200 -17.92 15.20 -16.70
CA GLU A 200 -16.78 16.11 -16.61
C GLU A 200 -17.22 17.58 -16.59
N THR A 201 -17.00 18.25 -15.46
CA THR A 201 -17.49 19.60 -15.18
C THR A 201 -16.64 20.25 -14.08
N SER A 202 -16.71 21.57 -13.94
CA SER A 202 -16.18 22.24 -12.74
C SER A 202 -17.19 23.22 -12.18
N ALA A 203 -17.12 23.44 -10.86
CA ALA A 203 -18.00 24.36 -10.13
C ALA A 203 -17.16 25.25 -9.23
N THR A 204 -17.40 26.56 -9.31
CA THR A 204 -16.83 27.56 -8.39
C THR A 204 -17.81 27.78 -7.24
N LEU A 205 -17.29 27.77 -6.01
CA LEU A 205 -18.05 27.86 -4.78
C LEU A 205 -17.39 28.84 -3.81
N MET A 206 -18.21 29.46 -2.96
CA MET A 206 -17.83 30.55 -2.07
C MET A 206 -18.42 30.36 -0.66
N SER A 207 -17.68 30.84 0.35
CA SER A 207 -18.14 30.97 1.72
C SER A 207 -19.36 31.90 1.83
N ALA A 208 -20.14 31.75 2.91
CA ALA A 208 -21.18 32.71 3.25
C ALA A 208 -20.60 34.14 3.33
N ASN A 209 -21.43 35.14 3.00
CA ASN A 209 -21.10 36.56 2.91
C ASN A 209 -19.92 36.94 1.98
N TYR A 210 -19.33 36.02 1.20
CA TYR A 210 -18.14 36.31 0.38
C TYR A 210 -18.34 37.55 -0.53
N PRO A 211 -17.39 38.52 -0.57
CA PRO A 211 -16.08 38.55 0.10
C PRO A 211 -16.07 39.32 1.44
N LEU A 212 -17.22 39.69 2.00
CA LEU A 212 -17.34 40.61 3.14
C LEU A 212 -16.89 40.03 4.50
N GLY A 213 -16.89 38.70 4.63
CA GLY A 213 -16.43 38.00 5.84
C GLY A 213 -17.41 36.93 6.31
N PHE A 214 -16.89 35.72 6.51
CA PHE A 214 -17.61 34.59 7.06
C PHE A 214 -18.02 34.85 8.53
N PRO A 215 -19.17 34.37 9.03
CA PRO A 215 -19.57 34.59 10.42
C PRO A 215 -18.66 33.90 11.43
N GLU A 216 -18.56 34.49 12.62
CA GLU A 216 -17.82 33.99 13.78
C GLU A 216 -18.43 32.71 14.36
N ASP A 217 -17.59 31.81 14.91
CA ASP A 217 -17.89 30.45 15.45
C ASP A 217 -18.73 29.50 14.55
N GLU A 218 -19.14 29.94 13.36
CA GLU A 218 -20.00 29.14 12.48
C GLU A 218 -19.24 28.08 11.69
N LEU A 219 -20.01 27.10 11.21
CA LEU A 219 -19.50 25.96 10.44
C LEU A 219 -20.30 25.80 9.14
N MET A 220 -19.66 26.07 8.01
CA MET A 220 -20.23 25.88 6.68
C MET A 220 -19.71 24.59 6.04
N THR A 221 -20.50 23.98 5.16
CA THR A 221 -20.14 22.69 4.54
C THR A 221 -20.61 22.60 3.10
N TRP A 222 -19.79 21.97 2.27
CA TRP A 222 -20.12 21.58 0.92
C TRP A 222 -20.00 20.05 0.81
N GLN A 223 -21.05 19.42 0.30
CA GLN A 223 -21.17 17.99 0.11
C GLN A 223 -21.12 17.69 -1.38
N PHE A 224 -20.21 16.82 -1.81
CA PHE A 224 -19.96 16.52 -3.21
C PHE A 224 -20.41 15.12 -3.57
N VAL A 225 -21.31 15.03 -4.55
CA VAL A 225 -21.77 13.77 -5.13
C VAL A 225 -21.05 13.56 -6.46
N VAL A 226 -20.09 12.63 -6.47
CA VAL A 226 -19.12 12.41 -7.55
C VAL A 226 -19.30 11.00 -8.13
N PRO A 227 -19.53 10.86 -9.45
CA PRO A 227 -19.61 9.55 -10.11
C PRO A 227 -18.35 8.69 -9.89
N SER A 228 -18.53 7.38 -9.75
CA SER A 228 -17.46 6.43 -9.38
C SER A 228 -16.33 6.29 -10.41
N ASP A 229 -16.62 6.60 -11.66
CA ASP A 229 -15.72 6.67 -12.82
C ASP A 229 -14.90 7.98 -12.88
N LEU A 230 -15.35 9.02 -12.17
CA LEU A 230 -14.73 10.35 -12.16
C LEU A 230 -13.96 10.61 -10.86
N ARG A 231 -13.10 11.62 -10.88
CA ARG A 231 -12.30 12.08 -9.73
C ARG A 231 -12.48 13.57 -9.53
N ALA A 232 -12.55 13.98 -8.26
CA ALA A 232 -12.68 15.37 -7.86
C ALA A 232 -11.35 15.91 -7.32
N SER A 233 -11.01 17.14 -7.69
CA SER A 233 -9.86 17.87 -7.16
C SER A 233 -10.30 19.25 -6.68
N VAL A 234 -9.82 19.64 -5.49
CA VAL A 234 -10.16 20.93 -4.86
C VAL A 234 -9.04 21.93 -5.12
N ILE A 235 -9.40 23.09 -5.67
CA ILE A 235 -8.45 24.15 -6.02
C ILE A 235 -8.90 25.44 -5.36
N PHE A 236 -8.19 25.88 -4.32
CA PHE A 236 -8.43 27.20 -3.74
C PHE A 236 -7.97 28.29 -4.73
N ARG A 237 -8.82 29.29 -4.96
CA ARG A 237 -8.62 30.34 -5.97
C ARG A 237 -8.33 31.69 -5.35
N ASN A 238 -9.01 32.02 -4.25
CA ASN A 238 -8.71 33.14 -3.39
C ASN A 238 -9.15 32.79 -1.97
N TYR A 239 -8.41 33.23 -0.96
CA TYR A 239 -8.81 33.15 0.43
C TYR A 239 -8.18 34.27 1.24
N SER A 240 -8.81 34.60 2.36
CA SER A 240 -8.31 35.55 3.34
C SER A 240 -8.50 34.98 4.74
N LEU A 241 -7.58 35.30 5.64
CA LEU A 241 -7.52 34.76 6.99
C LEU A 241 -8.10 35.76 8.01
N SER A 242 -8.48 35.23 9.17
CA SER A 242 -8.90 36.00 10.35
C SER A 242 -7.81 36.03 11.41
N ASN A 243 -7.85 37.05 12.28
CA ASN A 243 -7.03 37.05 13.49
C ASN A 243 -7.83 36.39 14.61
N CYS A 244 -7.55 35.12 14.84
CA CYS A 244 -8.24 34.31 15.86
C CYS A 244 -7.64 34.57 17.25
N GLU A 245 -8.46 34.99 18.22
CA GLU A 245 -8.06 34.95 19.64
C GLU A 245 -8.18 33.51 20.18
N ARG A 246 -9.24 32.80 19.80
CA ARG A 246 -9.56 31.45 20.31
C ARG A 246 -10.11 30.56 19.20
N LYS A 247 -9.80 29.26 19.30
CA LYS A 247 -9.99 28.22 18.25
C LYS A 247 -9.13 28.50 17.00
N GLU A 248 -8.77 27.45 16.26
CA GLU A 248 -8.07 27.60 14.97
C GLU A 248 -9.06 27.56 13.80
N GLU A 249 -8.99 28.57 12.92
CA GLU A 249 -9.58 28.56 11.59
C GLU A 249 -9.01 27.37 10.77
N ARG A 250 -9.89 26.54 10.20
CA ARG A 250 -9.45 25.30 9.55
C ARG A 250 -10.43 24.77 8.52
N VAL A 251 -9.91 23.95 7.62
CA VAL A 251 -10.69 23.20 6.63
C VAL A 251 -10.74 21.73 7.05
N GLU A 252 -11.94 21.19 7.21
CA GLU A 252 -12.18 19.79 7.61
C GLU A 252 -12.71 18.97 6.42
N TYR A 253 -11.94 17.98 5.99
CA TYR A 253 -12.30 17.04 4.93
C TYR A 253 -12.82 15.73 5.52
N TYR A 254 -14.02 15.33 5.11
CA TYR A 254 -14.62 14.02 5.42
C TYR A 254 -14.53 13.17 4.15
N LEU A 255 -13.41 12.45 4.02
CA LEU A 255 -13.07 11.67 2.84
C LEU A 255 -13.60 10.22 2.92
N PRO A 256 -13.99 9.60 1.78
CA PRO A 256 -14.50 8.24 1.76
C PRO A 256 -13.43 7.23 2.22
N GLY A 257 -13.84 6.28 3.06
CA GLY A 257 -12.96 5.28 3.68
C GLY A 257 -12.39 5.66 5.05
N LEU A 258 -12.51 6.93 5.48
CA LEU A 258 -12.16 7.38 6.83
C LEU A 258 -13.42 7.49 7.70
N PHE A 259 -13.63 6.51 8.58
CA PHE A 259 -14.88 6.34 9.31
C PHE A 259 -14.98 7.09 10.65
N SER A 260 -13.90 7.70 11.15
CA SER A 260 -13.80 8.13 12.57
C SER A 260 -13.32 9.56 12.82
N SER A 261 -12.69 10.23 11.85
CA SER A 261 -12.08 11.56 12.06
C SER A 261 -11.95 12.32 10.73
N PRO A 262 -12.28 13.63 10.67
CA PRO A 262 -11.95 14.44 9.51
C PRO A 262 -10.44 14.66 9.40
N GLU A 263 -9.95 14.83 8.18
CA GLU A 263 -8.60 15.33 7.95
C GLU A 263 -8.62 16.87 8.00
N VAL A 264 -7.71 17.45 8.79
CA VAL A 264 -7.67 18.89 9.08
C VAL A 264 -6.51 19.52 8.32
N PHE A 265 -6.80 20.59 7.58
CA PHE A 265 -5.84 21.36 6.79
C PHE A 265 -5.96 22.85 7.12
N LYS A 266 -4.85 23.58 7.01
CA LYS A 266 -4.85 25.05 6.96
C LYS A 266 -5.23 25.52 5.57
N LEU A 267 -5.74 26.74 5.45
CA LEU A 267 -6.11 27.32 4.15
C LEU A 267 -4.88 27.52 3.23
N SER A 268 -3.68 27.58 3.81
CA SER A 268 -2.38 27.61 3.13
C SER A 268 -1.91 26.29 2.53
N ASP A 269 -2.47 25.16 2.95
CA ASP A 269 -1.91 23.84 2.64
C ASP A 269 -2.29 23.37 1.23
N LYS A 270 -1.52 22.42 0.68
CA LYS A 270 -1.86 21.79 -0.61
C LYS A 270 -3.14 20.97 -0.44
N GLN A 271 -4.22 21.44 -1.06
CA GLN A 271 -5.55 20.83 -0.93
C GLN A 271 -5.65 19.46 -1.62
N PRO A 272 -6.53 18.55 -1.14
CA PRO A 272 -6.74 17.23 -1.73
C PRO A 272 -7.12 17.23 -3.23
N ALA A 273 -6.53 16.28 -3.96
CA ALA A 273 -6.75 16.06 -5.39
C ALA A 273 -7.01 14.58 -5.67
N ASN A 274 -7.65 14.28 -6.81
CA ASN A 274 -7.99 12.95 -7.29
C ASN A 274 -8.87 12.12 -6.33
N ILE A 275 -9.73 12.78 -5.55
CA ILE A 275 -10.69 12.16 -4.63
C ILE A 275 -11.68 11.30 -5.43
N ALA A 276 -11.94 10.07 -4.98
CA ALA A 276 -12.84 9.13 -5.63
C ALA A 276 -14.15 8.96 -4.84
N GLY A 277 -15.29 9.21 -5.49
CA GLY A 277 -16.60 9.14 -4.84
C GLY A 277 -16.93 10.33 -3.94
N ASN A 278 -17.96 10.18 -3.11
CA ASN A 278 -18.56 11.28 -2.37
C ASN A 278 -17.72 11.69 -1.15
N PHE A 279 -17.60 13.00 -0.91
CA PHE A 279 -16.86 13.58 0.22
C PHE A 279 -17.48 14.92 0.65
N ASN A 280 -17.15 15.37 1.86
CA ASN A 280 -17.51 16.72 2.33
C ASN A 280 -16.27 17.57 2.60
N LEU A 281 -16.37 18.86 2.32
CA LEU A 281 -15.45 19.92 2.73
C LEU A 281 -16.17 20.83 3.72
N SER A 282 -15.55 21.19 4.83
CA SER A 282 -16.12 22.10 5.84
C SER A 282 -15.16 23.25 6.12
N LEU A 283 -15.68 24.46 6.30
CA LEU A 283 -14.93 25.63 6.77
C LEU A 283 -15.45 26.02 8.16
N GLN A 284 -14.56 26.04 9.14
CA GLN A 284 -14.84 26.43 10.52
C GLN A 284 -14.27 27.82 10.79
N GLY A 285 -15.11 28.75 11.25
CA GLY A 285 -14.68 30.03 11.80
C GLY A 285 -14.04 29.88 13.18
N CYS A 286 -13.20 30.84 13.56
CA CYS A 286 -12.66 30.98 14.90
C CYS A 286 -13.39 32.10 15.67
N ASP A 287 -12.95 32.37 16.90
CA ASP A 287 -13.37 33.52 17.71
C ASP A 287 -12.40 34.68 17.44
N TYR A 288 -12.89 35.88 17.13
CA TYR A 288 -12.10 36.96 16.53
C TYR A 288 -11.46 37.91 17.55
N ASP A 289 -10.33 38.54 17.19
CA ASP A 289 -9.75 39.69 17.90
C ASP A 289 -10.64 40.94 17.76
N ASP A 290 -11.23 41.40 18.86
CA ASP A 290 -12.05 42.64 18.98
C ASP A 290 -11.40 43.88 18.33
N GLN A 291 -10.08 43.99 18.31
CA GLN A 291 -9.36 45.16 17.79
C GLN A 291 -9.09 45.07 16.29
N ASN A 292 -8.84 43.87 15.76
CA ASN A 292 -8.48 43.63 14.37
C ASN A 292 -8.97 42.25 13.91
N PRO A 293 -10.28 41.99 13.73
CA PRO A 293 -10.80 40.63 13.50
C PRO A 293 -10.30 39.96 12.21
N GLY A 294 -9.83 40.75 11.24
CA GLY A 294 -9.50 40.27 9.89
C GLY A 294 -10.77 39.99 9.09
N ILE A 295 -10.66 39.19 8.03
CA ILE A 295 -11.79 38.77 7.19
C ILE A 295 -11.55 37.33 6.74
N LEU A 296 -12.19 36.35 7.37
CA LEU A 296 -12.20 34.98 6.86
C LEU A 296 -13.04 34.91 5.58
N SER A 297 -12.45 34.50 4.46
CA SER A 297 -13.19 34.27 3.21
C SER A 297 -12.56 33.16 2.38
N LEU A 298 -13.39 32.41 1.64
CA LEU A 298 -12.93 31.31 0.79
C LEU A 298 -13.67 31.29 -0.55
N LEU A 299 -12.90 31.35 -1.64
CA LEU A 299 -13.32 31.10 -3.02
C LEU A 299 -12.52 29.90 -3.56
N PHE A 300 -13.21 28.84 -3.93
CA PHE A 300 -12.58 27.62 -4.44
C PHE A 300 -13.31 27.06 -5.67
N GLN A 301 -12.62 26.19 -6.40
CA GLN A 301 -13.15 25.49 -7.55
C GLN A 301 -13.00 23.98 -7.32
N ILE A 302 -14.10 23.26 -7.51
CA ILE A 302 -14.12 21.81 -7.65
C ILE A 302 -13.98 21.50 -9.14
N VAL A 303 -13.01 20.67 -9.51
CA VAL A 303 -12.89 20.10 -10.86
C VAL A 303 -13.22 18.61 -10.77
N VAL A 304 -14.23 18.16 -11.52
CA VAL A 304 -14.59 16.74 -11.67
C VAL A 304 -14.29 16.31 -13.10
N GLN A 305 -13.43 15.31 -13.26
CA GLN A 305 -12.93 14.82 -14.54
C GLN A 305 -12.60 13.33 -14.45
N HIS A 306 -12.42 12.63 -15.57
CA HIS A 306 -11.74 11.33 -15.53
C HIS A 306 -10.30 11.51 -14.98
N PRO A 307 -9.66 10.45 -14.43
CA PRO A 307 -8.28 10.56 -14.00
C PRO A 307 -7.36 10.88 -15.19
N GLN A 308 -6.88 12.12 -15.25
CA GLN A 308 -5.92 12.57 -16.27
C GLN A 308 -4.50 12.24 -15.80
N ASN A 309 -3.67 11.71 -16.70
CA ASN A 309 -2.32 11.24 -16.37
C ASN A 309 -1.35 12.40 -16.16
N GLU A 310 -0.92 12.63 -14.92
CA GLU A 310 0.44 13.12 -14.68
C GLU A 310 1.38 11.91 -14.79
N GLU A 311 2.32 11.99 -15.74
CA GLU A 311 3.04 10.86 -16.37
C GLU A 311 2.19 9.84 -17.17
N ASN A 312 2.18 10.01 -18.50
CA ASN A 312 1.65 9.05 -19.48
C ASN A 312 2.51 7.76 -19.62
N THR A 313 3.24 7.35 -18.58
CA THR A 313 4.20 6.25 -18.63
C THR A 313 3.48 4.90 -18.51
N THR A 314 2.93 4.38 -19.62
CA THR A 314 2.29 3.06 -19.62
C THR A 314 3.33 1.93 -19.61
N TYR A 315 3.32 1.11 -18.57
CA TYR A 315 4.20 -0.05 -18.43
C TYR A 315 3.61 -1.27 -19.16
N LEU A 316 4.45 -2.01 -19.88
CA LEU A 316 4.09 -3.26 -20.56
C LEU A 316 4.72 -4.43 -19.82
N ILE A 317 3.89 -5.34 -19.32
CA ILE A 317 4.30 -6.51 -18.55
C ILE A 317 3.96 -7.76 -19.39
N ASP A 318 4.97 -8.33 -20.06
CA ASP A 318 4.85 -9.60 -20.80
C ASP A 318 4.99 -10.80 -19.86
N LEU A 319 3.89 -11.51 -19.62
CA LEU A 319 3.85 -12.77 -18.87
C LEU A 319 3.55 -13.98 -19.77
N ILE A 320 3.63 -13.88 -21.10
CA ILE A 320 3.35 -15.00 -22.01
C ILE A 320 4.32 -16.17 -21.78
N LYS A 321 5.59 -15.86 -21.50
CA LYS A 321 6.65 -16.85 -21.29
C LYS A 321 6.73 -17.37 -19.86
N GLU A 322 6.21 -16.60 -18.90
CA GLU A 322 6.21 -16.95 -17.49
C GLU A 322 4.99 -17.81 -17.16
N ARG A 323 5.22 -19.10 -16.89
CA ARG A 323 4.17 -20.03 -16.45
C ARG A 323 4.01 -19.99 -14.94
N ASP A 324 2.78 -20.28 -14.50
CA ASP A 324 2.45 -20.54 -13.10
C ASP A 324 2.89 -19.42 -12.15
N ILE A 325 2.82 -18.18 -12.66
CA ILE A 325 3.16 -16.93 -11.95
C ILE A 325 1.91 -16.10 -11.69
N SER A 326 1.85 -15.49 -10.51
CA SER A 326 0.93 -14.41 -10.16
C SER A 326 1.70 -13.21 -9.61
N ILE A 327 1.28 -12.00 -9.95
CA ILE A 327 1.91 -10.75 -9.52
C ILE A 327 0.82 -9.84 -8.98
N THR A 328 0.84 -9.57 -7.68
CA THR A 328 -0.08 -8.63 -7.03
C THR A 328 0.63 -7.32 -6.77
N ILE A 329 0.10 -6.23 -7.33
CA ILE A 329 0.50 -4.85 -7.05
C ILE A 329 -0.55 -4.25 -6.12
N GLN A 330 -0.12 -3.65 -5.02
CA GLN A 330 -1.00 -3.12 -3.97
C GLN A 330 -0.31 -1.99 -3.18
N PRO A 331 -1.03 -1.13 -2.45
CA PRO A 331 -0.44 -0.17 -1.54
C PRO A 331 0.34 -0.84 -0.38
N LYS A 332 1.27 -0.08 0.20
CA LYS A 332 1.73 -0.32 1.57
C LYS A 332 0.56 -0.14 2.54
N SER A 333 0.53 -0.93 3.62
CA SER A 333 -0.41 -0.67 4.71
C SER A 333 0.06 0.57 5.48
N ARG A 334 -0.82 1.55 5.74
CA ARG A 334 -0.51 2.73 6.56
C ARG A 334 0.04 2.25 7.91
N HIS A 335 1.27 2.62 8.24
CA HIS A 335 1.86 2.28 9.54
C HIS A 335 1.31 3.20 10.62
N SER A 336 0.79 2.63 11.71
CA SER A 336 0.05 3.30 12.77
C SER A 336 0.94 4.07 13.74
N GLY A 337 1.77 4.99 13.22
CA GLY A 337 2.75 5.74 14.00
C GLY A 337 3.05 7.17 13.51
N HIS A 338 2.65 7.53 12.29
CA HIS A 338 2.81 8.89 11.75
C HIS A 338 1.51 9.41 11.13
N PRO A 339 0.74 10.25 11.84
CA PRO A 339 -0.15 11.22 11.21
C PRO A 339 0.67 12.43 10.76
N LEU A 340 0.52 12.86 9.51
CA LEU A 340 0.73 14.20 8.94
C LEU A 340 0.77 14.08 7.41
N GLN A 341 0.05 14.97 6.72
CA GLN A 341 -0.16 15.00 5.25
C GLN A 341 -1.05 13.86 4.70
N PHE A 342 -2.07 14.27 3.92
CA PHE A 342 -2.86 13.37 3.08
C PHE A 342 -2.09 13.04 1.80
N GLU A 343 -1.79 11.76 1.60
CA GLU A 343 -1.38 11.24 0.31
C GLU A 343 -2.59 10.64 -0.42
N PRO A 344 -2.87 11.04 -1.68
CA PRO A 344 -4.00 10.52 -2.44
C PRO A 344 -3.82 9.01 -2.71
N GLU A 345 -4.91 8.25 -2.62
CA GLU A 345 -4.82 6.79 -2.74
C GLU A 345 -4.34 6.35 -4.11
N CYS A 346 -3.22 5.63 -4.13
CA CYS A 346 -2.62 5.10 -5.35
C CYS A 346 -3.50 4.02 -6.00
N LEU A 347 -3.98 4.29 -7.21
CA LEU A 347 -4.75 3.33 -8.03
C LEU A 347 -3.87 2.72 -9.13
N ILE A 348 -4.19 1.48 -9.50
CA ILE A 348 -3.50 0.70 -10.51
C ILE A 348 -4.52 0.35 -11.60
N CYS A 349 -4.25 0.74 -12.83
CA CYS A 349 -5.26 0.72 -13.89
C CYS A 349 -4.84 -0.15 -15.08
N LYS A 350 -5.78 -0.96 -15.57
CA LYS A 350 -5.60 -1.88 -16.72
C LYS A 350 -5.97 -1.20 -18.05
N ASP A 351 -6.87 -0.24 -17.98
CA ASP A 351 -7.31 0.64 -19.07
C ASP A 351 -7.82 1.98 -18.48
N PRO A 352 -8.05 3.03 -19.30
CA PRO A 352 -8.47 4.36 -18.81
C PRO A 352 -9.75 4.44 -17.97
N ARG A 353 -10.54 3.36 -17.88
CA ARG A 353 -11.79 3.28 -17.11
C ARG A 353 -11.71 2.26 -15.98
N THR A 354 -10.93 1.20 -16.13
CA THR A 354 -10.80 0.13 -15.12
C THR A 354 -9.56 0.34 -14.23
N CYS A 355 -9.78 1.04 -13.11
CA CYS A 355 -8.79 1.33 -12.06
C CYS A 355 -9.17 0.66 -10.74
N GLU A 356 -8.24 -0.11 -10.16
CA GLU A 356 -8.42 -0.86 -8.91
C GLU A 356 -7.37 -0.44 -7.87
N ARG A 357 -7.69 -0.59 -6.57
CA ARG A 357 -6.73 -0.36 -5.47
C ARG A 357 -5.62 -1.41 -5.46
N ASN A 358 -5.97 -2.64 -5.79
CA ASN A 358 -5.09 -3.82 -5.76
C ASN A 358 -5.33 -4.62 -7.04
N VAL A 359 -4.27 -4.91 -7.78
CA VAL A 359 -4.35 -5.61 -9.07
C VAL A 359 -3.50 -6.86 -9.04
N THR A 360 -4.10 -8.01 -9.35
CA THR A 360 -3.39 -9.26 -9.58
C THR A 360 -3.31 -9.57 -11.08
N LEU A 361 -2.10 -9.92 -11.53
CA LEU A 361 -1.75 -10.29 -12.89
C LEU A 361 -1.39 -11.77 -12.94
N THR A 362 -1.70 -12.46 -14.03
CA THR A 362 -1.50 -13.92 -14.16
C THR A 362 -0.72 -14.30 -15.41
N SER A 363 0.00 -15.43 -15.34
CA SER A 363 0.71 -16.06 -16.47
C SER A 363 -0.10 -16.12 -17.77
N GLY A 364 0.59 -16.00 -18.91
CA GLY A 364 0.03 -16.26 -20.25
C GLY A 364 -0.54 -15.04 -20.99
N THR A 365 -0.49 -13.84 -20.41
CA THR A 365 -1.01 -12.60 -21.01
C THR A 365 0.00 -11.45 -20.97
N ILE A 366 -0.23 -10.42 -21.80
CA ILE A 366 0.48 -9.14 -21.73
C ILE A 366 -0.46 -8.12 -21.09
N TYR A 367 -0.01 -7.47 -20.04
CA TYR A 367 -0.74 -6.36 -19.42
C TYR A 367 -0.13 -5.02 -19.83
N ARG A 368 -0.99 -4.04 -20.12
CA ARG A 368 -0.64 -2.62 -20.14
C ARG A 368 -1.17 -2.02 -18.85
N ILE A 369 -0.31 -1.36 -18.08
CA ILE A 369 -0.67 -0.78 -16.77
C ILE A 369 -0.20 0.65 -16.69
N PHE A 370 -0.97 1.50 -16.03
CA PHE A 370 -0.55 2.82 -15.57
C PHE A 370 -0.92 2.97 -14.09
N PHE A 371 -0.20 3.84 -13.39
CA PHE A 371 -0.34 4.08 -11.95
C PHE A 371 -0.81 5.51 -11.73
N LEU A 372 -1.94 5.69 -11.04
CA LEU A 372 -2.44 6.98 -10.62
C LEU A 372 -2.04 7.17 -9.16
N CYS A 373 -0.83 7.65 -8.93
CA CYS A 373 -0.15 7.57 -7.63
C CYS A 373 0.87 8.71 -7.50
N TYR A 374 0.86 9.44 -6.38
CA TYR A 374 1.74 10.61 -6.19
C TYR A 374 3.20 10.22 -5.93
N ASP A 375 3.44 9.14 -5.17
CA ASP A 375 4.76 8.51 -5.05
C ASP A 375 4.61 6.99 -5.20
N LEU A 376 5.27 6.42 -6.22
CA LEU A 376 5.29 4.99 -6.50
C LEU A 376 5.99 4.17 -5.40
N GLU A 377 6.73 4.79 -4.48
CA GLU A 377 7.16 4.14 -3.25
C GLU A 377 5.97 3.71 -2.37
N ASN A 378 4.80 4.33 -2.45
CA ASN A 378 3.62 3.90 -1.69
C ASN A 378 2.95 2.63 -2.22
N LEU A 379 3.31 2.20 -3.43
CA LEU A 379 2.94 0.89 -3.96
C LEU A 379 4.03 -0.15 -3.65
N ARG A 380 3.65 -1.42 -3.67
CA ARG A 380 4.56 -2.56 -3.60
C ARG A 380 4.09 -3.71 -4.49
N ILE A 381 5.07 -4.45 -5.03
CA ILE A 381 4.82 -5.70 -5.75
C ILE A 381 5.09 -6.89 -4.82
N THR A 382 4.14 -7.83 -4.80
CA THR A 382 4.32 -9.18 -4.28
C THR A 382 4.10 -10.15 -5.42
N ALA A 383 5.08 -10.99 -5.74
CA ALA A 383 4.99 -11.98 -6.80
C ALA A 383 5.15 -13.41 -6.25
N GLU A 384 4.42 -14.36 -6.83
CA GLU A 384 4.48 -15.79 -6.49
C GLU A 384 4.58 -16.62 -7.77
N LYS A 385 5.45 -17.62 -7.77
CA LYS A 385 5.67 -18.54 -8.88
C LYS A 385 5.73 -19.98 -8.38
N THR A 386 4.95 -20.87 -8.98
CA THR A 386 4.93 -22.30 -8.61
C THR A 386 5.80 -23.11 -9.57
N ILE A 387 6.57 -24.07 -9.03
CA ILE A 387 7.38 -25.02 -9.79
C ILE A 387 7.13 -26.41 -9.20
N ALA A 388 6.32 -27.22 -9.90
CA ALA A 388 6.00 -28.58 -9.48
C ALA A 388 6.79 -29.64 -10.26
N CYS A 389 7.13 -30.74 -9.58
CA CYS A 389 7.65 -31.97 -10.19
C CYS A 389 6.86 -33.21 -9.73
N TRP A 390 6.33 -33.97 -10.69
CA TRP A 390 5.60 -35.23 -10.42
C TRP A 390 6.28 -36.48 -11.03
N ASP A 391 7.40 -36.31 -11.74
CA ASP A 391 8.18 -37.41 -12.35
C ASP A 391 9.68 -37.07 -12.30
N LEU A 392 10.38 -37.65 -11.32
CA LEU A 392 11.82 -37.44 -11.10
C LEU A 392 12.65 -37.68 -12.37
N LYS A 393 12.28 -38.65 -13.22
CA LYS A 393 13.03 -38.99 -14.44
C LYS A 393 12.98 -37.88 -15.49
N ARG A 394 11.98 -37.00 -15.44
CA ARG A 394 11.88 -35.79 -16.27
C ARG A 394 12.55 -34.59 -15.60
N CYS A 395 12.39 -34.44 -14.28
CA CYS A 395 12.84 -33.26 -13.56
C CYS A 395 14.35 -33.25 -13.26
N GLN A 396 14.94 -34.40 -12.89
CA GLN A 396 16.35 -34.51 -12.46
C GLN A 396 17.36 -34.05 -13.53
N LYS A 397 16.97 -34.07 -14.81
CA LYS A 397 17.79 -33.59 -15.93
C LYS A 397 17.72 -32.07 -16.16
N LYS A 398 16.93 -31.33 -15.38
CA LYS A 398 16.66 -29.91 -15.57
C LYS A 398 17.04 -29.11 -14.34
N ILE A 399 17.99 -28.20 -14.53
CA ILE A 399 18.29 -27.11 -13.61
C ILE A 399 17.30 -25.98 -13.87
N TYR A 400 16.78 -25.37 -12.80
CA TYR A 400 15.89 -24.22 -12.83
C TYR A 400 16.64 -23.03 -12.21
N ASP A 401 16.72 -21.91 -12.91
CA ASP A 401 17.25 -20.66 -12.37
C ASP A 401 16.18 -19.97 -11.52
N LEU A 402 16.46 -19.72 -10.25
CA LEU A 402 15.55 -19.04 -9.31
C LEU A 402 15.82 -17.53 -9.31
N THR A 403 15.57 -16.92 -10.47
CA THR A 403 15.77 -15.48 -10.69
C THR A 403 14.45 -14.73 -10.82
N VAL A 404 14.46 -13.44 -10.52
CA VAL A 404 13.30 -12.55 -10.69
C VAL A 404 13.16 -12.18 -12.19
N PRO A 405 12.01 -12.45 -12.83
CA PRO A 405 11.79 -12.09 -14.24
C PRO A 405 11.98 -10.59 -14.52
N ARG A 406 12.59 -10.26 -15.66
CA ARG A 406 12.84 -8.86 -16.07
C ARG A 406 11.56 -8.02 -16.19
N ALA A 407 10.43 -8.64 -16.56
CA ALA A 407 9.13 -7.99 -16.59
C ALA A 407 8.66 -7.47 -15.21
N ILE A 408 9.28 -7.92 -14.11
CA ILE A 408 9.04 -7.44 -12.75
C ILE A 408 10.17 -6.50 -12.30
N SER A 409 11.44 -6.85 -12.53
CA SER A 409 12.57 -6.00 -12.08
C SER A 409 12.76 -4.70 -12.90
N GLN A 410 12.04 -4.53 -14.02
CA GLN A 410 11.98 -3.28 -14.79
C GLN A 410 10.84 -2.34 -14.39
N LEU A 411 9.97 -2.73 -13.45
CA LEU A 411 8.89 -1.87 -12.96
C LEU A 411 9.43 -0.82 -11.96
N PRO A 412 8.85 0.40 -11.94
CA PRO A 412 9.27 1.47 -11.01
C PRO A 412 8.83 1.18 -9.56
N VAL A 413 7.76 0.40 -9.39
CA VAL A 413 7.22 0.02 -8.08
C VAL A 413 8.12 -1.05 -7.46
N ARG A 414 8.51 -0.86 -6.20
CA ARG A 414 9.43 -1.76 -5.51
C ARG A 414 8.82 -3.15 -5.27
N LEU A 415 9.60 -4.17 -5.63
CA LEU A 415 9.35 -5.58 -5.27
C LEU A 415 9.60 -5.80 -3.78
N ASP A 416 8.55 -5.95 -2.98
CA ASP A 416 8.64 -6.25 -1.54
C ASP A 416 9.06 -7.71 -1.33
N LYS A 417 8.35 -8.64 -1.99
CA LYS A 417 8.57 -10.09 -1.86
C LYS A 417 8.38 -10.82 -3.20
N PHE A 418 9.30 -11.71 -3.54
CA PHE A 418 9.13 -12.73 -4.58
C PHE A 418 9.12 -14.12 -3.93
N ILE A 419 8.17 -14.97 -4.28
CA ILE A 419 7.99 -16.31 -3.69
C ILE A 419 8.12 -17.37 -4.78
N TRP A 420 8.95 -18.38 -4.56
CA TRP A 420 8.91 -19.64 -5.30
C TRP A 420 8.30 -20.73 -4.41
N LYS A 421 7.18 -21.31 -4.85
CA LYS A 421 6.58 -22.52 -4.25
C LYS A 421 7.06 -23.74 -5.04
N LEU A 422 7.86 -24.57 -4.40
CA LEU A 422 8.47 -25.76 -4.98
C LEU A 422 7.68 -26.98 -4.51
N LEU A 423 7.02 -27.69 -5.42
CA LEU A 423 6.11 -28.78 -5.09
C LEU A 423 6.66 -30.14 -5.55
N ALA A 424 6.69 -31.12 -4.64
CA ALA A 424 7.25 -32.44 -4.86
C ALA A 424 6.56 -33.53 -3.98
N PRO A 425 6.39 -34.77 -4.49
CA PRO A 425 6.12 -35.96 -3.70
C PRO A 425 7.19 -36.27 -2.64
N GLU A 426 6.85 -37.05 -1.62
CA GLU A 426 7.75 -37.38 -0.50
C GLU A 426 9.02 -38.14 -0.90
N GLU A 427 9.04 -38.78 -2.07
CA GLU A 427 10.19 -39.50 -2.62
C GLU A 427 11.11 -38.62 -3.50
N ILE A 428 10.72 -37.36 -3.73
CA ILE A 428 11.42 -36.39 -4.58
C ILE A 428 11.92 -35.24 -3.71
N ASN A 429 13.23 -35.17 -3.52
CA ASN A 429 13.85 -34.10 -2.75
C ASN A 429 14.29 -32.94 -3.64
N VAL A 430 14.65 -31.84 -3.00
CA VAL A 430 14.96 -30.56 -3.62
C VAL A 430 16.37 -30.14 -3.25
N GLU A 431 17.19 -29.83 -4.26
CA GLU A 431 18.51 -29.24 -4.08
C GLU A 431 18.51 -27.78 -4.57
N ILE A 432 18.74 -26.85 -3.64
CA ILE A 432 19.05 -25.45 -3.94
C ILE A 432 20.58 -25.31 -3.96
N MET A 433 21.13 -24.55 -4.91
CA MET A 433 22.56 -24.24 -4.97
C MET A 433 22.82 -22.76 -5.31
N SER A 434 23.90 -22.20 -4.77
CA SER A 434 24.42 -20.86 -5.04
C SER A 434 25.91 -21.00 -5.36
N PRO A 435 26.27 -21.38 -6.61
CA PRO A 435 27.63 -21.83 -6.93
C PRO A 435 28.68 -20.72 -7.00
N SER A 436 28.26 -19.48 -7.20
CA SER A 436 29.14 -18.32 -7.46
C SER A 436 29.25 -17.39 -6.25
N LEU A 437 28.13 -17.16 -5.56
CA LEU A 437 28.04 -16.23 -4.44
C LEU A 437 28.10 -16.93 -3.08
N LYS A 438 27.59 -18.18 -3.01
CA LYS A 438 27.35 -18.96 -1.79
C LYS A 438 26.40 -18.28 -0.81
N LEU A 439 25.65 -19.07 -0.05
CA LEU A 439 24.74 -18.58 0.97
C LEU A 439 25.45 -18.39 2.32
N GLN A 440 25.17 -17.26 2.98
CA GLN A 440 25.47 -16.95 4.37
C GLN A 440 24.16 -17.04 5.16
N GLN A 441 24.15 -17.76 6.29
CA GLN A 441 23.01 -17.79 7.21
C GLN A 441 22.97 -16.47 8.01
N HIS A 442 21.80 -15.85 8.15
CA HIS A 442 21.63 -14.62 8.92
C HIS A 442 21.62 -14.94 10.43
N ILE A 443 22.69 -14.56 11.12
CA ILE A 443 22.84 -14.78 12.57
C ILE A 443 23.25 -13.48 13.26
N ARG A 444 23.32 -13.47 14.60
CA ARG A 444 23.65 -12.27 15.38
C ARG A 444 25.08 -11.77 15.12
N GLU A 445 26.00 -12.70 14.96
CA GLU A 445 27.44 -12.50 14.75
C GLU A 445 27.77 -12.12 13.29
N GLN A 446 26.94 -12.57 12.34
CA GLN A 446 27.18 -12.48 10.90
C GLN A 446 25.88 -12.07 10.19
N ARG A 447 25.52 -10.79 10.34
CA ARG A 447 24.31 -10.21 9.75
C ARG A 447 24.45 -10.05 8.24
N CYS A 448 23.34 -10.23 7.52
CA CYS A 448 23.27 -9.92 6.10
C CYS A 448 23.32 -8.39 5.87
N ASN A 449 24.25 -7.93 5.03
CA ASN A 449 24.40 -6.53 4.62
C ASN A 449 24.21 -6.39 3.10
N THR A 450 23.14 -6.98 2.58
CA THR A 450 22.85 -7.17 1.15
C THR A 450 21.51 -6.55 0.77
N SER A 451 21.35 -6.12 -0.49
CA SER A 451 20.11 -5.50 -0.99
C SER A 451 18.92 -6.46 -1.08
N TYR A 452 19.13 -7.75 -0.85
CA TYR A 452 18.09 -8.77 -0.72
C TYR A 452 18.53 -9.91 0.20
N SER A 453 17.56 -10.72 0.65
CA SER A 453 17.79 -12.00 1.33
C SER A 453 16.73 -13.03 0.93
N TYR A 454 17.04 -14.31 1.13
CA TYR A 454 16.14 -15.45 0.92
C TYR A 454 15.69 -16.01 2.28
N GLY A 455 14.40 -16.00 2.59
CA GLY A 455 13.84 -16.89 3.61
C GLY A 455 13.54 -18.25 3.00
N ILE A 456 13.87 -19.35 3.68
CA ILE A 456 13.65 -20.73 3.19
C ILE A 456 12.89 -21.53 4.23
N VAL A 457 11.74 -22.09 3.83
CA VAL A 457 10.89 -22.94 4.69
C VAL A 457 10.54 -24.23 3.93
N SER A 458 10.82 -25.38 4.52
CA SER A 458 10.26 -26.68 4.10
C SER A 458 8.98 -26.96 4.90
N THR A 459 8.04 -27.67 4.28
CA THR A 459 6.74 -28.01 4.86
C THR A 459 6.52 -29.52 4.79
N THR A 460 6.74 -30.20 5.92
CA THR A 460 6.76 -31.67 6.00
C THR A 460 5.58 -32.16 6.85
N LYS A 461 4.66 -32.93 6.23
CA LYS A 461 3.48 -33.56 6.86
C LYS A 461 2.73 -32.68 7.89
N GLY A 462 2.46 -31.41 7.55
CA GLY A 462 1.73 -30.47 8.41
C GLY A 462 2.57 -29.74 9.47
N LYS A 463 3.91 -29.80 9.40
CA LYS A 463 4.85 -29.03 10.22
C LYS A 463 5.71 -28.13 9.33
N GLU A 464 6.06 -26.94 9.82
CA GLU A 464 6.96 -26.02 9.12
C GLU A 464 8.39 -26.10 9.68
N LEU A 465 9.35 -26.41 8.81
CA LEU A 465 10.78 -26.36 9.08
C LEU A 465 11.38 -25.12 8.41
N ASN A 466 11.47 -24.04 9.18
CA ASN A 466 12.06 -22.77 8.79
C ASN A 466 13.59 -22.83 8.93
N LEU A 467 14.30 -22.98 7.82
CA LEU A 467 15.76 -23.01 7.78
C LEU A 467 16.39 -21.64 8.14
N GLY A 468 15.58 -20.58 8.10
CA GLY A 468 15.96 -19.22 8.42
C GLY A 468 16.12 -18.32 7.19
N ILE A 469 16.88 -17.24 7.38
CA ILE A 469 17.14 -16.21 6.36
C ILE A 469 18.60 -16.35 5.90
N PHE A 470 18.82 -16.24 4.59
CA PHE A 470 20.12 -16.37 3.93
C PHE A 470 20.40 -15.18 3.01
N CYS A 471 21.66 -14.84 2.82
CA CYS A 471 22.13 -13.81 1.89
C CYS A 471 23.29 -14.33 1.02
N PRO A 472 23.55 -13.74 -0.16
CA PRO A 472 24.75 -14.04 -0.95
C PRO A 472 26.05 -13.60 -0.25
N GLY A 473 27.17 -14.23 -0.58
CA GLY A 473 28.51 -13.88 -0.08
C GLY A 473 29.00 -14.75 1.09
N GLY A 474 28.51 -15.98 1.20
CA GLY A 474 28.75 -16.85 2.36
C GLY A 474 29.66 -18.06 2.12
N SER A 475 29.22 -19.23 2.58
CA SER A 475 30.01 -20.48 2.50
C SER A 475 29.16 -21.74 2.31
N ILE A 476 27.82 -21.64 2.39
CA ILE A 476 26.91 -22.73 2.06
C ILE A 476 26.72 -22.74 0.55
N GLU A 477 27.25 -23.74 -0.15
CA GLU A 477 27.18 -23.84 -1.61
C GLU A 477 25.87 -24.51 -2.07
N LYS A 478 25.40 -25.52 -1.32
CA LYS A 478 24.15 -26.25 -1.60
C LYS A 478 23.34 -26.54 -0.34
N ILE A 479 22.03 -26.66 -0.48
CA ILE A 479 21.09 -27.11 0.55
C ILE A 479 20.15 -28.13 -0.09
N GLN A 480 20.17 -29.37 0.39
CA GLN A 480 19.21 -30.42 0.03
C GLN A 480 18.14 -30.49 1.12
N MET A 481 16.87 -30.54 0.73
CA MET A 481 15.71 -30.55 1.63
C MET A 481 14.64 -31.52 1.14
N ARG A 482 13.75 -31.88 2.07
CA ARG A 482 12.60 -32.76 1.86
C ARG A 482 11.29 -31.98 1.59
N ASP A 483 10.33 -32.68 0.98
CA ASP A 483 8.93 -32.30 0.72
C ASP A 483 8.78 -30.91 0.03
N ASN A 484 7.63 -30.25 0.23
CA ASN A 484 7.30 -28.97 -0.41
C ASN A 484 8.07 -27.82 0.25
N ILE A 485 8.70 -26.96 -0.55
CA ILE A 485 9.57 -25.87 -0.06
C ILE A 485 9.11 -24.52 -0.61
N THR A 486 9.01 -23.54 0.29
CA THR A 486 8.75 -22.14 -0.04
C THR A 486 10.03 -21.33 0.15
N ILE A 487 10.56 -20.80 -0.94
CA ILE A 487 11.65 -19.81 -0.92
C ILE A 487 11.02 -18.44 -1.12
N SER A 488 11.34 -17.47 -0.26
CA SER A 488 10.95 -16.08 -0.50
C SER A 488 12.13 -15.13 -0.48
N LEU A 489 12.40 -14.50 -1.62
CA LEU A 489 13.28 -13.35 -1.71
C LEU A 489 12.56 -12.10 -1.20
N LYS A 490 13.24 -11.32 -0.36
CA LYS A 490 12.79 -10.00 0.12
C LYS A 490 13.85 -8.95 -0.20
N THR A 491 13.44 -7.75 -0.63
CA THR A 491 14.37 -6.66 -1.02
C THR A 491 14.51 -5.57 0.04
N PHE A 492 15.67 -4.92 0.09
CA PHE A 492 16.02 -3.85 1.02
C PHE A 492 16.66 -2.67 0.27
N GLY A 493 16.16 -1.46 0.54
CA GLY A 493 16.59 -0.23 -0.15
C GLY A 493 16.23 -0.19 -1.65
N ARG A 494 16.90 0.71 -2.40
CA ARG A 494 16.76 0.85 -3.87
C ARG A 494 17.82 0.05 -4.66
N GLY A 495 18.82 -0.55 -4.01
CA GLY A 495 19.96 -1.20 -4.67
C GLY A 495 19.63 -2.46 -5.49
N PHE A 496 18.53 -3.14 -5.16
CA PHE A 496 18.13 -4.41 -5.77
C PHE A 496 18.03 -4.38 -7.31
N LEU A 497 17.70 -3.23 -7.91
CA LEU A 497 17.60 -3.11 -9.38
C LEU A 497 18.91 -3.51 -10.07
N ASN A 498 20.05 -3.05 -9.57
CA ASN A 498 21.37 -3.40 -10.10
C ASN A 498 21.76 -4.85 -9.76
N ASP A 499 21.51 -5.27 -8.52
CA ASP A 499 21.92 -6.60 -8.02
C ASP A 499 21.06 -7.74 -8.59
N SER A 500 19.87 -7.45 -9.12
CA SER A 500 18.97 -8.43 -9.75
C SER A 500 19.60 -9.20 -10.91
N LEU A 501 20.59 -8.60 -11.59
CA LEU A 501 21.35 -9.22 -12.68
C LEU A 501 22.34 -10.29 -12.22
N ASN A 502 22.71 -10.30 -10.94
CA ASN A 502 23.76 -11.14 -10.36
C ASN A 502 23.22 -12.32 -9.54
N GLN A 503 21.91 -12.61 -9.59
CA GLN A 503 21.30 -13.73 -8.87
C GLN A 503 21.82 -15.08 -9.41
N ASP A 504 22.46 -15.89 -8.55
CA ASP A 504 23.07 -17.17 -8.91
C ASP A 504 22.30 -18.40 -8.40
N LEU A 505 21.19 -18.19 -7.70
CA LEU A 505 20.42 -19.24 -7.03
C LEU A 505 19.77 -20.18 -8.08
N LYS A 506 20.04 -21.47 -7.94
CA LYS A 506 19.58 -22.53 -8.83
C LYS A 506 18.92 -23.65 -8.04
N MET A 507 18.11 -24.43 -8.75
CA MET A 507 17.17 -25.40 -8.21
C MET A 507 17.21 -26.68 -9.06
N THR A 508 17.30 -27.85 -8.41
CA THR A 508 17.14 -29.16 -9.07
C THR A 508 16.31 -30.10 -8.21
N PHE A 509 15.68 -31.09 -8.84
CA PHE A 509 14.98 -32.17 -8.13
C PHE A 509 15.89 -33.40 -8.07
N VAL A 510 16.14 -33.90 -6.86
CA VAL A 510 17.12 -34.95 -6.56
C VAL A 510 16.43 -36.18 -5.93
N PRO A 511 17.06 -37.37 -5.96
CA PRO A 511 16.53 -38.54 -5.28
C PRO A 511 16.42 -38.33 -3.75
N PHE A 512 15.56 -39.14 -3.12
CA PHE A 512 15.35 -39.18 -1.68
C PHE A 512 16.66 -39.30 -0.86
N ILE A 513 16.72 -38.55 0.24
CA ILE A 513 17.78 -38.57 1.28
C ILE A 513 17.13 -38.93 2.64
N LYS A 514 17.91 -39.41 3.62
CA LYS A 514 17.34 -39.90 4.90
C LYS A 514 17.12 -38.80 5.94
N GLU A 515 17.89 -37.73 5.82
CA GLU A 515 17.88 -36.53 6.63
C GLU A 515 16.81 -35.55 6.11
N GLU A 516 16.23 -34.74 6.99
CA GLU A 516 15.23 -33.75 6.56
C GLU A 516 15.89 -32.53 5.87
N CYS A 517 17.16 -32.25 6.18
CA CYS A 517 17.97 -31.23 5.51
C CYS A 517 19.47 -31.55 5.55
N ILE A 518 20.17 -31.33 4.42
CA ILE A 518 21.63 -31.44 4.29
C ILE A 518 22.22 -30.15 3.72
N PHE A 519 23.10 -29.49 4.47
CA PHE A 519 23.87 -28.32 4.05
C PHE A 519 25.24 -28.75 3.51
N THR A 520 25.61 -28.34 2.30
CA THR A 520 26.99 -28.47 1.78
C THR A 520 27.72 -27.15 1.95
N VAL A 521 28.78 -27.17 2.75
CA VAL A 521 29.55 -25.99 3.14
C VAL A 521 30.94 -26.05 2.50
N ILE A 522 31.19 -25.12 1.59
CA ILE A 522 32.49 -24.90 0.92
C ILE A 522 33.04 -23.55 1.37
N PRO A 523 33.74 -23.50 2.51
CA PRO A 523 34.29 -22.29 3.09
C PRO A 523 35.49 -21.77 2.30
N ASP A 524 35.68 -20.46 2.31
CA ASP A 524 36.88 -19.85 1.74
C ASP A 524 38.07 -20.02 2.71
N PRO A 525 39.33 -20.19 2.24
CA PRO A 525 40.49 -20.53 3.09
C PRO A 525 40.92 -19.53 4.18
N LYS A 526 40.16 -18.44 4.37
CA LYS A 526 40.36 -17.41 5.41
C LYS A 526 39.09 -17.10 6.21
N ALA A 527 37.96 -17.75 5.89
CA ALA A 527 36.69 -17.49 6.54
C ALA A 527 36.61 -18.22 7.90
N GLN A 528 36.04 -17.53 8.89
CA GLN A 528 35.36 -18.20 10.00
C GLN A 528 33.89 -18.36 9.60
N VAL A 529 33.38 -19.59 9.64
CA VAL A 529 31.98 -19.87 9.29
C VAL A 529 31.23 -20.27 10.55
N TYR A 530 30.11 -19.60 10.80
CA TYR A 530 29.17 -19.93 11.87
C TYR A 530 27.93 -20.59 11.28
N LEU A 531 27.39 -21.60 11.97
CA LEU A 531 26.23 -22.39 11.51
C LEU A 531 25.28 -22.63 12.69
N GLN A 532 23.98 -22.44 12.44
CA GLN A 532 22.88 -22.66 13.40
C GLN A 532 21.91 -23.74 12.91
N THR A 533 21.35 -24.49 13.86
CA THR A 533 20.17 -25.36 13.61
C THR A 533 18.97 -24.56 13.07
N PRO A 534 18.17 -25.12 12.15
CA PRO A 534 16.86 -24.60 11.75
C PRO A 534 15.92 -24.29 12.92
N ASN A 535 14.86 -23.52 12.65
CA ASN A 535 13.85 -23.04 13.60
C ASN A 535 14.45 -22.34 14.84
N TRP A 536 15.58 -21.61 14.74
CA TRP A 536 16.36 -21.08 15.87
C TRP A 536 15.58 -20.51 17.08
N LEU A 537 14.45 -19.81 16.84
CA LEU A 537 13.56 -19.24 17.89
C LEU A 537 12.62 -20.26 18.55
N GLU A 538 12.26 -21.33 17.85
CA GLU A 538 11.35 -22.42 18.27
C GLU A 538 12.10 -23.74 18.52
N GLY A 539 13.42 -23.73 18.30
CA GLY A 539 14.31 -24.89 18.21
C GLY A 539 13.93 -25.92 17.14
N LEU A 540 14.85 -26.84 16.90
CA LEU A 540 14.68 -27.91 15.92
C LEU A 540 13.44 -28.78 16.29
N PRO A 541 12.52 -29.10 15.37
CA PRO A 541 11.32 -29.87 15.71
C PRO A 541 11.64 -31.32 16.19
N PRO A 542 10.74 -31.98 16.93
CA PRO A 542 10.97 -33.34 17.41
C PRO A 542 11.19 -34.35 16.29
N TYR A 543 12.16 -35.25 16.49
CA TYR A 543 12.58 -36.32 15.56
C TYR A 543 13.22 -35.85 14.24
N VAL A 544 13.45 -34.54 14.06
CA VAL A 544 14.16 -34.00 12.88
C VAL A 544 15.67 -34.22 13.03
N SER A 545 16.32 -34.58 11.92
CA SER A 545 17.78 -34.64 11.77
C SER A 545 18.27 -33.69 10.68
N VAL A 546 19.38 -33.02 10.95
CA VAL A 546 20.01 -32.04 10.04
C VAL A 546 21.51 -32.31 9.97
N SER A 547 22.04 -32.35 8.76
CA SER A 547 23.46 -32.63 8.51
C SER A 547 24.17 -31.48 7.80
N TRP A 548 25.44 -31.28 8.12
CA TRP A 548 26.36 -30.37 7.46
C TRP A 548 27.56 -31.16 6.92
N ASN A 549 27.77 -31.13 5.61
CA ASN A 549 28.94 -31.64 4.92
C ASN A 549 29.94 -30.49 4.73
N ILE A 550 31.06 -30.51 5.43
CA ILE A 550 32.02 -29.40 5.49
C ILE A 550 33.31 -29.81 4.78
N THR A 551 33.61 -29.15 3.65
CA THR A 551 34.86 -29.38 2.92
C THR A 551 36.00 -28.62 3.58
N VAL A 552 37.12 -29.29 3.83
CA VAL A 552 38.35 -28.68 4.34
C VAL A 552 39.26 -28.30 3.17
N PRO A 553 39.68 -27.03 3.01
CA PRO A 553 40.59 -26.62 1.95
C PRO A 553 41.96 -27.31 2.03
N SER A 554 42.63 -27.45 0.89
CA SER A 554 43.92 -28.15 0.85
C SER A 554 45.01 -27.42 1.64
N LYS A 555 45.86 -28.20 2.35
CA LYS A 555 46.91 -27.71 3.25
C LYS A 555 46.40 -26.89 4.45
N GLN A 556 45.15 -27.10 4.87
CA GLN A 556 44.58 -26.53 6.08
C GLN A 556 44.00 -27.60 7.00
N VAL A 557 43.88 -27.26 8.27
CA VAL A 557 43.18 -28.04 9.30
C VAL A 557 41.98 -27.23 9.75
N ALA A 558 40.80 -27.84 9.77
CA ALA A 558 39.58 -27.21 10.23
C ALA A 558 39.44 -27.38 11.75
N ARG A 559 39.25 -26.29 12.48
CA ARG A 559 38.96 -26.30 13.91
C ARG A 559 37.47 -26.07 14.12
N LEU A 560 36.76 -27.09 14.60
CA LEU A 560 35.33 -27.11 14.88
C LEU A 560 35.09 -26.92 16.38
N ALA A 561 34.19 -26.01 16.77
CA ALA A 561 33.75 -25.88 18.16
C ALA A 561 32.29 -25.42 18.28
N PHE A 562 31.63 -25.83 19.38
CA PHE A 562 30.28 -25.39 19.74
C PHE A 562 30.34 -24.14 20.62
N LEU A 563 29.30 -23.29 20.55
CA LEU A 563 29.16 -22.09 21.39
C LEU A 563 28.50 -22.37 22.75
N LYS A 564 28.08 -23.61 22.99
CA LYS A 564 27.54 -24.11 24.26
C LYS A 564 28.33 -25.32 24.73
N GLU A 565 28.36 -25.54 26.03
CA GLU A 565 28.93 -26.75 26.66
C GLU A 565 27.97 -27.95 26.63
N ARG A 566 26.66 -27.72 26.48
CA ARG A 566 25.59 -28.73 26.51
C ARG A 566 24.50 -28.43 25.49
N MET A 567 23.62 -29.42 25.26
CA MET A 567 22.47 -29.28 24.35
C MET A 567 21.22 -28.63 24.98
N ASP A 568 21.22 -28.43 26.31
CA ASP A 568 20.15 -27.81 27.13
C ASP A 568 18.75 -28.45 27.08
N ILE A 569 18.61 -29.60 26.40
CA ILE A 569 17.36 -30.37 26.25
C ILE A 569 17.31 -31.56 27.21
N ALA A 570 16.10 -32.03 27.53
CA ALA A 570 15.85 -33.30 28.20
C ALA A 570 14.79 -34.08 27.41
N CYS A 571 15.07 -35.34 27.07
CA CYS A 571 14.25 -36.16 26.19
C CYS A 571 13.20 -36.98 26.95
N GLU A 572 11.96 -36.94 26.48
CA GLU A 572 10.85 -37.79 26.95
C GLU A 572 10.86 -39.13 26.21
N THR A 573 10.98 -39.08 24.88
CA THR A 573 11.05 -40.25 24.00
C THR A 573 12.08 -40.03 22.89
N GLY A 574 12.81 -41.09 22.54
CA GLY A 574 14.03 -41.00 21.75
C GLY A 574 15.21 -40.45 22.55
N ARG A 575 16.25 -40.01 21.84
CA ARG A 575 17.50 -39.42 22.34
C ARG A 575 17.94 -38.35 21.33
N ALA A 576 18.64 -37.31 21.78
CA ALA A 576 19.19 -36.29 20.89
C ALA A 576 20.71 -36.48 20.78
N TYR A 577 21.21 -36.46 19.55
CA TYR A 577 22.61 -36.75 19.28
C TYR A 577 23.26 -35.67 18.42
N VAL A 578 24.50 -35.36 18.75
CA VAL A 578 25.48 -34.72 17.87
C VAL A 578 26.47 -35.80 17.45
N ASN A 579 26.54 -36.14 16.16
CA ASN A 579 27.56 -37.03 15.59
C ASN A 579 28.49 -36.24 14.67
N ILE A 580 29.78 -36.53 14.74
CA ILE A 580 30.83 -35.84 13.98
C ILE A 580 31.80 -36.89 13.41
N GLN A 581 32.01 -36.88 12.09
CA GLN A 581 32.76 -37.93 11.38
C GLN A 581 33.62 -37.37 10.24
N GLU A 582 34.93 -37.64 10.25
CA GLU A 582 35.80 -37.37 9.09
C GLU A 582 35.51 -38.34 7.93
N GLN A 583 35.60 -37.85 6.70
CA GLN A 583 35.46 -38.63 5.47
C GLN A 583 36.79 -39.35 5.13
N LYS A 584 37.21 -40.28 6.00
CA LYS A 584 38.39 -41.13 5.81
C LYS A 584 38.07 -42.61 6.10
N PRO A 585 38.79 -43.58 5.49
CA PRO A 585 38.63 -44.99 5.84
C PRO A 585 38.87 -45.24 7.33
N LYS A 586 37.94 -45.95 7.99
CA LYS A 586 37.95 -46.20 9.44
C LYS A 586 38.05 -44.92 10.30
N ALA A 587 37.34 -43.86 9.90
CA ALA A 587 37.17 -42.68 10.75
C ALA A 587 36.54 -43.04 12.11
N GLN A 588 37.01 -42.40 13.17
CA GLN A 588 36.39 -42.48 14.50
C GLN A 588 35.23 -41.49 14.56
N GLU A 589 34.02 -41.99 14.83
CA GLU A 589 32.84 -41.14 15.06
C GLU A 589 32.88 -40.54 16.46
N THR A 590 32.67 -39.22 16.56
CA THR A 590 32.51 -38.52 17.83
C THR A 590 31.03 -38.24 18.07
N VAL A 591 30.36 -39.20 18.68
CA VAL A 591 28.96 -39.08 19.12
C VAL A 591 28.91 -38.45 20.51
N ARG A 592 27.95 -37.54 20.74
CA ARG A 592 27.51 -37.08 22.06
C ARG A 592 26.00 -37.16 22.20
N ARG A 593 25.52 -37.51 23.39
CA ARG A 593 24.11 -37.63 23.79
C ARG A 593 23.65 -36.40 24.59
N GLU A 594 22.35 -36.21 24.78
CA GLU A 594 21.82 -35.00 25.45
C GLU A 594 22.27 -34.79 26.91
N ASP A 595 22.61 -35.87 27.62
CA ASP A 595 23.11 -35.88 29.00
C ASP A 595 24.62 -35.54 29.11
N GLU A 596 25.34 -35.57 28.01
CA GLU A 596 26.80 -35.42 27.95
C GLU A 596 27.23 -33.95 27.70
N LEU A 597 28.52 -33.69 27.89
CA LEU A 597 29.14 -32.44 27.44
C LEU A 597 29.44 -32.51 25.94
N LEU A 598 29.21 -31.39 25.25
CA LEU A 598 29.64 -31.20 23.86
C LEU A 598 31.17 -31.26 23.77
N PRO A 599 31.75 -31.68 22.63
CA PRO A 599 33.18 -31.93 22.53
C PRO A 599 33.99 -30.62 22.57
N GLU A 600 35.17 -30.69 23.19
CA GLU A 600 36.20 -29.65 23.08
C GLU A 600 36.60 -29.41 21.60
N PRO A 601 37.20 -28.25 21.26
CA PRO A 601 37.48 -27.86 19.88
C PRO A 601 38.28 -28.90 19.06
N LEU A 602 37.57 -29.62 18.18
CA LEU A 602 38.10 -30.71 17.37
C LEU A 602 38.91 -30.17 16.17
N HIS A 603 39.96 -30.88 15.80
CA HIS A 603 40.81 -30.57 14.64
C HIS A 603 40.63 -31.64 13.56
N MET A 604 40.06 -31.25 12.43
CA MET A 604 39.77 -32.11 11.28
C MET A 604 40.75 -31.85 10.13
N TYR A 605 41.34 -32.91 9.62
CA TYR A 605 42.33 -32.90 8.53
C TYR A 605 41.69 -33.27 7.18
N HIS A 606 40.51 -33.87 7.20
CA HIS A 606 39.73 -34.27 6.04
C HIS A 606 38.37 -33.56 6.04
N HIS A 607 37.67 -33.60 4.91
CA HIS A 607 36.26 -33.20 4.84
C HIS A 607 35.45 -33.99 5.88
N PHE A 608 34.45 -33.39 6.50
CA PHE A 608 33.75 -34.02 7.63
C PHE A 608 32.27 -33.71 7.67
N TRP A 609 31.52 -34.61 8.31
CA TRP A 609 30.11 -34.47 8.59
C TRP A 609 29.90 -34.03 10.03
N VAL A 610 28.92 -33.14 10.24
CA VAL A 610 28.27 -32.89 11.53
C VAL A 610 26.79 -33.21 11.34
N ASN A 611 26.22 -34.10 12.15
CA ASN A 611 24.79 -34.42 12.15
C ASN A 611 24.22 -34.11 13.54
N ILE A 612 23.12 -33.36 13.57
CA ILE A 612 22.40 -32.99 14.79
C ILE A 612 20.97 -33.52 14.66
N SER A 613 20.56 -34.33 15.63
CA SER A 613 19.25 -34.99 15.67
C SER A 613 18.51 -34.68 16.96
N ASN A 614 17.20 -34.42 16.88
CA ASN A 614 16.37 -34.07 18.03
C ASN A 614 15.46 -35.22 18.50
N CYS A 615 15.19 -35.25 19.81
CA CYS A 615 14.20 -36.11 20.45
C CYS A 615 12.85 -35.39 20.64
N LYS A 616 11.89 -36.03 21.32
CA LYS A 616 10.73 -35.34 21.90
C LYS A 616 11.15 -34.73 23.26
N PRO A 617 11.08 -33.40 23.47
CA PRO A 617 11.48 -32.79 24.73
C PRO A 617 10.41 -32.96 25.83
N VAL A 618 10.84 -33.17 27.08
CA VAL A 618 9.96 -33.24 28.27
C VAL A 618 9.33 -31.88 28.61
N ASN A 619 10.05 -30.80 28.35
CA ASN A 619 9.69 -29.44 28.71
C ASN A 619 9.54 -28.55 27.46
N LYS A 620 9.04 -27.32 27.61
CA LYS A 620 9.11 -26.27 26.57
C LYS A 620 10.55 -25.79 26.23
N LYS A 621 11.59 -26.55 26.60
CA LYS A 621 12.98 -26.29 26.17
C LYS A 621 13.21 -26.98 24.83
N GLN A 622 13.52 -26.20 23.81
CA GLN A 622 13.69 -26.66 22.43
C GLN A 622 15.18 -26.70 22.05
N LEU A 623 15.56 -27.58 21.11
CA LEU A 623 16.96 -27.80 20.73
C LEU A 623 17.45 -26.71 19.76
N SER A 624 18.22 -25.75 20.26
CA SER A 624 18.94 -24.77 19.43
C SER A 624 20.46 -24.85 19.69
N LEU A 625 21.21 -25.22 18.65
CA LEU A 625 22.68 -25.38 18.68
C LEU A 625 23.35 -24.53 17.61
N GLN A 626 24.48 -23.91 17.99
CA GLN A 626 25.33 -23.11 17.12
C GLN A 626 26.77 -23.58 17.27
N PHE A 627 27.46 -23.70 16.14
CA PHE A 627 28.88 -24.05 16.08
C PHE A 627 29.60 -23.18 15.07
N TRP A 628 30.93 -23.16 15.15
CA TRP A 628 31.78 -22.48 14.19
C TRP A 628 32.90 -23.38 13.69
N VAL A 629 33.40 -23.06 12.51
CA VAL A 629 34.58 -23.67 11.90
C VAL A 629 35.56 -22.56 11.48
N THR A 630 36.82 -22.68 11.88
CA THR A 630 37.93 -21.86 11.39
C THR A 630 38.96 -22.74 10.69
N PHE A 631 39.75 -22.17 9.78
CA PHE A 631 40.76 -22.90 9.00
C PHE A 631 42.16 -22.37 9.32
N VAL A 632 43.01 -23.26 9.80
CA VAL A 632 44.38 -22.97 10.22
C VAL A 632 45.34 -23.61 9.21
N PRO A 633 46.45 -22.95 8.80
CA PRO A 633 47.46 -23.57 7.96
C PRO A 633 47.99 -24.87 8.57
N GLN A 634 48.05 -25.93 7.78
CA GLN A 634 48.61 -27.21 8.20
C GLN A 634 50.14 -27.07 8.26
N LYS A 635 50.72 -26.93 9.46
CA LYS A 635 52.17 -26.96 9.65
C LYS A 635 52.74 -28.24 9.04
N THR A 636 53.70 -28.10 8.13
CA THR A 636 54.45 -29.23 7.58
C THR A 636 55.53 -29.67 8.57
N ALA A 637 56.09 -30.87 8.35
CA ALA A 637 57.24 -31.34 9.13
C ALA A 637 58.46 -30.40 9.01
N VAL A 638 58.56 -29.62 7.92
CA VAL A 638 59.61 -28.61 7.73
C VAL A 638 59.35 -27.39 8.61
N ASP A 639 58.10 -26.91 8.70
CA ASP A 639 57.75 -25.77 9.55
C ASP A 639 57.99 -26.08 11.04
N VAL A 640 57.69 -27.31 11.47
CA VAL A 640 57.99 -27.78 12.84
C VAL A 640 59.50 -27.86 13.09
N LEU A 641 60.28 -28.30 12.10
CA LEU A 641 61.76 -28.30 12.17
C LEU A 641 62.33 -26.88 12.22
N VAL A 642 61.75 -25.93 11.48
CA VAL A 642 62.16 -24.53 11.49
C VAL A 642 61.81 -23.85 12.82
N ASP A 643 60.61 -24.07 13.37
CA ASP A 643 60.25 -23.60 14.72
C ASP A 643 61.20 -24.17 15.78
N TYR A 644 61.52 -25.46 15.72
CA TYR A 644 62.42 -26.13 16.67
C TYR A 644 63.86 -25.58 16.60
N LEU A 645 64.38 -25.40 15.37
CA LEU A 645 65.70 -24.81 15.14
C LEU A 645 65.75 -23.33 15.55
N LEU A 646 64.66 -22.57 15.35
CA LEU A 646 64.53 -21.19 15.86
C LEU A 646 64.51 -21.15 17.38
N HIS A 647 63.80 -22.07 18.05
CA HIS A 647 63.77 -22.15 19.51
C HIS A 647 65.17 -22.41 20.09
N GLN A 648 65.90 -23.39 19.53
CA GLN A 648 67.29 -23.66 19.91
C GLN A 648 68.21 -22.46 19.64
N PHE A 649 67.98 -21.70 18.56
CA PHE A 649 68.74 -20.48 18.26
C PHE A 649 68.46 -19.35 19.27
N VAL A 650 67.24 -19.23 19.80
CA VAL A 650 66.88 -18.25 20.83
C VAL A 650 67.48 -18.63 22.18
N GLU A 651 67.38 -19.89 22.61
CA GLU A 651 67.96 -20.37 23.88
C GLU A 651 69.50 -20.19 23.90
N HIS A 652 70.18 -20.49 22.78
CA HIS A 652 71.63 -20.20 22.67
C HIS A 652 71.94 -18.69 22.69
N ARG A 653 71.06 -17.86 22.16
CA ARG A 653 71.24 -16.39 22.15
C ARG A 653 71.11 -15.80 23.55
N ASP A 654 70.11 -16.22 24.31
CA ASP A 654 69.91 -15.74 25.69
C ASP A 654 71.02 -16.22 26.61
N ALA A 655 71.48 -17.47 26.47
CA ALA A 655 72.68 -17.98 27.16
C ALA A 655 73.93 -17.10 26.87
N SER A 656 74.12 -16.64 25.62
CA SER A 656 75.22 -15.72 25.29
C SER A 656 75.05 -14.30 25.85
N GLN A 657 73.81 -13.79 25.93
CA GLN A 657 73.54 -12.46 26.49
C GLN A 657 73.65 -12.43 28.02
N GLN A 658 73.37 -13.54 28.69
CA GLN A 658 73.53 -13.69 30.14
C GLN A 658 74.99 -13.42 30.54
N LEU A 659 75.94 -14.08 29.87
CA LEU A 659 77.38 -13.94 30.08
C LEU A 659 77.90 -12.52 29.81
N TYR A 660 77.43 -11.88 28.73
CA TYR A 660 77.84 -10.51 28.39
C TYR A 660 77.34 -9.46 29.40
N LYS A 661 76.15 -9.64 30.00
CA LYS A 661 75.60 -8.69 30.99
C LYS A 661 76.35 -8.70 32.32
N THR A 662 76.94 -9.83 32.72
CA THR A 662 77.77 -9.91 33.95
C THR A 662 79.13 -9.22 33.86
N ALA A 663 79.62 -8.88 32.65
CA ALA A 663 80.95 -8.28 32.45
C ALA A 663 80.92 -6.75 32.25
N ALA A 664 79.74 -6.14 32.13
CA ALA A 664 79.57 -4.77 31.63
C ALA A 664 79.17 -3.71 32.70
N PHE A 665 79.37 -4.01 33.99
CA PHE A 665 78.93 -3.16 35.11
C PHE A 665 80.07 -2.63 36.00
N SER A 666 81.26 -2.39 35.44
CA SER A 666 82.39 -1.83 36.20
C SER A 666 83.41 -1.02 35.36
N THR A 667 83.02 0.17 34.90
CA THR A 667 83.87 1.38 34.85
C THR A 667 83.07 2.63 34.47
N VAL A 668 83.47 3.78 35.01
CA VAL A 668 82.93 5.14 34.77
C VAL A 668 84.13 6.10 34.73
N GLU A 669 83.94 7.32 34.18
CA GLU A 669 84.93 8.42 34.04
C GLU A 669 86.07 8.24 33.00
N GLY A 670 86.54 9.37 32.44
CA GLY A 670 87.74 9.47 31.59
C GLY A 670 87.55 10.27 30.28
N GLU A 671 88.12 11.47 30.21
CA GLU A 671 88.13 12.33 29.01
C GLU A 671 89.34 12.10 28.07
N LEU A 672 89.32 12.84 26.94
CA LEU A 672 90.45 13.45 26.23
C LEU A 672 91.17 12.70 25.08
N MET A 673 91.61 13.50 24.10
CA MET A 673 92.25 13.07 22.85
C MET A 673 93.76 12.86 22.98
N LYS A 674 94.32 11.82 22.35
CA LYS A 674 95.23 11.92 21.17
C LYS A 674 95.82 10.57 20.71
N ARG A 675 96.41 10.59 19.51
CA ARG A 675 97.32 9.59 18.88
C ARG A 675 98.19 8.85 19.91
N SER A 676 98.56 7.58 19.75
CA SER A 676 99.03 6.92 18.52
C SER A 676 98.99 5.38 18.62
N CYS A 677 99.10 4.68 17.49
CA CYS A 677 99.32 3.22 17.45
C CYS A 677 100.67 2.84 18.08
N TYR A 678 100.75 1.68 18.76
CA TYR A 678 101.65 0.55 18.42
C TYR A 678 101.46 -0.67 19.36
N PHE A 679 101.77 -1.87 18.85
CA PHE A 679 101.95 -3.18 19.53
C PHE A 679 100.78 -3.84 20.30
N THR A 680 100.04 -4.67 19.54
CA THR A 680 99.68 -6.07 19.84
C THR A 680 100.91 -6.92 20.30
N PRO A 681 100.81 -8.16 20.85
CA PRO A 681 99.72 -9.16 20.65
C PRO A 681 99.34 -10.07 21.85
N LEU A 682 98.28 -10.89 21.70
CA LEU A 682 98.37 -12.37 21.72
C LEU A 682 97.03 -13.09 21.44
N LEU A 683 97.05 -13.85 20.33
CA LEU A 683 96.22 -14.98 19.89
C LEU A 683 95.06 -15.50 20.79
N LEU A 684 93.87 -15.63 20.18
CA LEU A 684 93.29 -16.96 19.88
C LEU A 684 92.18 -16.88 18.81
N GLU A 685 92.45 -17.48 17.65
CA GLU A 685 91.50 -17.81 16.57
C GLU A 685 91.21 -19.35 16.61
N PRO A 686 90.27 -19.94 15.82
CA PRO A 686 89.56 -19.37 14.66
C PRO A 686 88.02 -19.57 14.64
N PHE A 687 87.34 -19.01 13.63
CA PHE A 687 86.30 -19.71 12.82
C PHE A 687 85.69 -18.88 11.63
N PRO A 688 86.41 -18.66 10.51
CA PRO A 688 85.86 -17.97 9.33
C PRO A 688 85.75 -18.88 8.08
N PHE A 689 84.78 -19.82 8.04
CA PHE A 689 84.57 -20.68 6.84
C PHE A 689 83.12 -20.88 6.37
N LEU A 690 82.10 -20.80 7.24
CA LEU A 690 80.69 -20.95 6.78
C LEU A 690 80.13 -19.67 6.13
N PHE A 691 80.56 -18.49 6.59
CA PHE A 691 79.95 -17.20 6.20
C PHE A 691 80.12 -16.88 4.70
N THR A 692 81.24 -17.28 4.11
CA THR A 692 81.60 -17.06 2.70
C THR A 692 80.81 -17.93 1.71
N LEU A 693 80.28 -19.08 2.14
CA LEU A 693 79.44 -19.94 1.29
C LEU A 693 78.03 -19.37 1.12
N VAL A 694 77.36 -19.04 2.24
CA VAL A 694 75.95 -18.58 2.23
C VAL A 694 75.79 -17.27 1.48
N PHE A 695 76.69 -16.30 1.70
CA PHE A 695 76.62 -15.00 1.02
C PHE A 695 76.78 -15.09 -0.50
N ASN A 696 77.71 -15.93 -0.97
CA ASN A 696 78.01 -16.10 -2.39
C ASN A 696 76.89 -16.86 -3.12
N GLN A 697 76.18 -17.77 -2.43
CA GLN A 697 75.01 -18.46 -2.98
C GLN A 697 73.77 -17.54 -3.05
N SER A 698 73.56 -16.68 -2.05
CA SER A 698 72.45 -15.70 -2.03
C SER A 698 72.54 -14.71 -3.21
N ILE A 699 73.72 -14.13 -3.45
CA ILE A 699 73.94 -13.18 -4.55
C ILE A 699 73.63 -13.82 -5.93
N ARG A 700 73.98 -15.10 -6.13
CA ARG A 700 73.69 -15.84 -7.37
C ARG A 700 72.20 -16.07 -7.61
N TYR A 701 71.40 -16.29 -6.56
CA TYR A 701 69.94 -16.38 -6.71
C TYR A 701 69.33 -15.02 -7.02
N LEU A 702 69.81 -13.94 -6.38
CA LEU A 702 69.30 -12.59 -6.62
C LEU A 702 69.53 -12.12 -8.07
N THR A 703 70.72 -12.38 -8.65
CA THR A 703 70.99 -12.02 -10.05
C THR A 703 70.16 -12.84 -11.05
N VAL A 704 69.91 -14.12 -10.78
CA VAL A 704 69.00 -14.95 -11.60
C VAL A 704 67.56 -14.43 -11.53
N ILE A 705 67.05 -14.08 -10.35
CA ILE A 705 65.70 -13.54 -10.20
C ILE A 705 65.55 -12.21 -10.95
N ILE A 706 66.53 -11.31 -10.85
CA ILE A 706 66.54 -10.04 -11.58
C ILE A 706 66.57 -10.28 -13.10
N ALA A 707 67.40 -11.21 -13.59
CA ALA A 707 67.47 -11.55 -15.01
C ALA A 707 66.14 -12.13 -15.54
N VAL A 708 65.47 -13.00 -14.77
CA VAL A 708 64.16 -13.55 -15.13
C VAL A 708 63.09 -12.46 -15.16
N VAL A 709 63.04 -11.56 -14.15
CA VAL A 709 62.06 -10.46 -14.10
C VAL A 709 62.26 -9.49 -15.27
N VAL A 710 63.50 -9.13 -15.62
CA VAL A 710 63.81 -8.29 -16.78
C VAL A 710 63.42 -8.99 -18.09
N GLY A 711 63.69 -10.29 -18.22
CA GLY A 711 63.31 -11.10 -19.38
C GLY A 711 61.79 -11.17 -19.58
N VAL A 712 61.03 -11.41 -18.51
CA VAL A 712 59.56 -11.45 -18.54
C VAL A 712 58.97 -10.08 -18.85
N ALA A 713 59.49 -9.00 -18.26
CA ALA A 713 59.07 -7.63 -18.56
C ALA A 713 59.33 -7.27 -20.03
N GLY A 714 60.50 -7.64 -20.58
CA GLY A 714 60.83 -7.47 -21.99
C GLY A 714 59.88 -8.22 -22.91
N ALA A 715 59.60 -9.50 -22.62
CA ALA A 715 58.66 -10.32 -23.39
C ALA A 715 57.23 -9.74 -23.39
N LEU A 716 56.73 -9.31 -22.23
CA LEU A 716 55.41 -8.67 -22.11
C LEU A 716 55.34 -7.35 -22.87
N SER A 717 56.41 -6.55 -22.87
CA SER A 717 56.51 -5.30 -23.63
C SER A 717 56.46 -5.55 -25.15
N ILE A 718 57.18 -6.57 -25.64
CA ILE A 718 57.14 -6.98 -27.06
C ILE A 718 55.73 -7.47 -27.45
N ILE A 719 55.08 -8.29 -26.62
CA ILE A 719 53.70 -8.74 -26.83
C ILE A 719 52.74 -7.54 -26.87
N GLY A 720 52.90 -6.57 -25.97
CA GLY A 720 52.14 -5.32 -25.96
C GLY A 720 52.29 -4.51 -27.25
N ILE A 721 53.51 -4.40 -27.77
CA ILE A 721 53.80 -3.73 -29.05
C ILE A 721 53.14 -4.47 -30.22
N VAL A 722 53.22 -5.81 -30.27
CA VAL A 722 52.56 -6.62 -31.33
C VAL A 722 51.03 -6.47 -31.28
N ILE A 723 50.42 -6.47 -30.09
CA ILE A 723 48.98 -6.24 -29.91
C ILE A 723 48.60 -4.79 -30.29
N CYS A 724 49.46 -3.81 -30.02
CA CYS A 724 49.25 -2.42 -30.42
C CYS A 724 49.30 -2.26 -31.95
N CYS A 725 50.34 -2.79 -32.62
CA CYS A 725 50.50 -2.75 -34.07
C CYS A 725 49.38 -3.47 -34.82
N THR A 726 48.92 -4.63 -34.32
CA THR A 726 47.79 -5.36 -34.93
C THR A 726 46.45 -4.65 -34.71
N ARG A 727 46.21 -4.03 -33.55
CA ARG A 727 45.05 -3.16 -33.34
C ARG A 727 45.07 -1.91 -34.23
N LYS A 728 46.24 -1.27 -34.40
CA LYS A 728 46.36 -0.06 -35.24
C LYS A 728 46.07 -0.35 -36.72
N ARG A 729 46.49 -1.52 -37.24
CA ARG A 729 46.14 -1.98 -38.60
C ARG A 729 44.68 -2.41 -38.80
N LYS A 730 43.86 -2.54 -37.74
CA LYS A 730 42.46 -3.00 -37.83
C LYS A 730 41.43 -1.92 -37.50
N LYS A 731 41.81 -0.64 -37.59
CA LYS A 731 40.93 0.50 -37.26
C LYS A 731 40.79 1.54 -38.39
N GLU A 732 41.19 1.18 -39.61
CA GLU A 732 41.14 2.05 -40.79
C GLU A 732 40.32 1.38 -41.91
N SER A 733 39.04 1.11 -41.62
CA SER A 733 37.97 0.86 -42.61
C SER A 733 36.60 0.76 -41.93
N GLN A 734 35.57 1.12 -42.69
CA GLN A 734 34.12 1.04 -42.39
C GLN A 734 33.54 2.03 -41.37
N ASN A 735 32.75 2.97 -41.92
CA ASN A 735 31.73 3.76 -41.22
C ASN A 735 30.41 2.94 -41.09
N PRO A 736 29.45 3.36 -40.24
CA PRO A 736 28.21 2.62 -40.02
C PRO A 736 27.09 2.98 -41.03
N GLU A 737 26.22 2.02 -41.33
CA GLU A 737 24.93 2.26 -42.00
C GLU A 737 23.84 1.28 -41.48
N VAL A 738 22.57 1.56 -41.80
CA VAL A 738 21.38 1.02 -41.11
C VAL A 738 20.84 -0.26 -41.78
N GLY A 739 20.42 -1.25 -40.98
CA GLY A 739 19.93 -2.55 -41.47
C GLY A 739 18.45 -2.83 -41.21
N THR A 740 17.59 -2.51 -42.18
CA THR A 740 16.20 -2.99 -42.23
C THR A 740 16.16 -4.46 -42.66
N TYR A 741 15.36 -5.31 -42.01
CA TYR A 741 15.16 -6.71 -42.41
C TYR A 741 13.81 -6.91 -43.14
N ASN A 742 13.85 -7.66 -44.24
CA ASN A 742 12.67 -8.19 -44.93
C ASN A 742 12.93 -9.63 -45.40
N VAL A 743 11.87 -10.36 -45.77
CA VAL A 743 11.82 -11.84 -45.76
C VAL A 743 11.84 -12.43 -47.18
N ASN A 744 12.76 -13.37 -47.46
CA ASN A 744 12.46 -14.55 -48.31
C ASN A 744 13.56 -15.64 -48.31
N VAL A 745 13.18 -16.91 -48.13
CA VAL A 745 13.86 -18.09 -48.73
C VAL A 745 12.80 -19.16 -48.99
N ASN A 746 12.82 -19.76 -50.18
CA ASN A 746 11.85 -20.77 -50.64
C ASN A 746 12.58 -22.08 -51.00
N THR A 747 12.01 -23.25 -50.68
CA THR A 747 12.38 -24.56 -51.30
C THR A 747 11.35 -25.63 -50.97
N GLN A 748 11.04 -26.55 -51.90
CA GLN A 748 9.83 -27.38 -51.83
C GLN A 748 9.96 -28.78 -52.49
N MET A 749 9.59 -29.83 -51.73
CA MET A 749 9.11 -31.16 -52.21
C MET A 749 10.11 -32.08 -52.96
N PRO A 750 9.80 -33.38 -53.25
CA PRO A 750 8.53 -34.13 -53.10
C PRO A 750 8.58 -35.42 -52.23
N GLY A 751 7.49 -36.20 -52.20
CA GLY A 751 7.35 -37.45 -51.42
C GLY A 751 6.56 -38.58 -52.11
N ARG A 752 6.30 -39.70 -51.40
CA ARG A 752 5.53 -40.89 -51.87
C ARG A 752 4.78 -41.59 -50.71
N ARG A 753 3.87 -42.55 -51.03
CA ARG A 753 2.97 -43.26 -50.09
C ARG A 753 3.08 -44.80 -50.18
N GLY A 754 2.76 -45.49 -49.07
CA GLY A 754 2.38 -46.91 -48.98
C GLY A 754 3.51 -47.89 -48.57
N LEU A 755 3.25 -49.06 -47.96
CA LEU A 755 2.01 -49.62 -47.37
C LEU A 755 2.34 -50.87 -46.50
N PHE A 756 1.53 -51.15 -45.45
CA PHE A 756 1.57 -52.37 -44.56
C PHE A 756 2.85 -52.58 -43.69
N LYS A 757 2.84 -53.34 -42.57
CA LYS A 757 1.80 -54.10 -41.82
C LYS A 757 2.13 -54.15 -40.30
N LYS A 758 1.14 -54.40 -39.43
CA LYS A 758 1.32 -54.68 -37.98
C LYS A 758 1.76 -56.13 -37.71
N ARG A 759 2.35 -56.39 -36.54
CA ARG A 759 2.21 -57.65 -35.77
C ARG A 759 1.92 -57.34 -34.29
N ARG A 760 1.23 -58.24 -33.58
CA ARG A 760 0.72 -58.05 -32.20
C ARG A 760 0.47 -59.43 -31.56
N GLN A 761 0.93 -59.66 -30.34
CA GLN A 761 0.69 -60.78 -29.39
C GLN A 761 1.40 -60.36 -28.09
N GLU A 762 0.94 -60.60 -26.85
CA GLU A 762 -0.34 -61.09 -26.29
C GLU A 762 -0.91 -60.00 -25.33
N ASN A 763 -2.17 -59.95 -24.88
CA ASN A 763 -3.01 -60.91 -24.12
C ASN A 763 -2.46 -61.22 -22.70
N ASP A 764 -3.22 -61.20 -21.60
CA ASP A 764 -4.66 -60.91 -21.40
C ASP A 764 -4.95 -60.33 -19.97
N SER A 765 -6.20 -60.41 -19.50
CA SER A 765 -6.85 -59.68 -18.40
C SER A 765 -7.22 -60.58 -17.18
N HIS A 766 -7.66 -60.11 -16.00
CA HIS A 766 -8.06 -58.75 -15.55
C HIS A 766 -7.06 -58.12 -14.55
N VAL A 767 -7.28 -57.80 -13.26
CA VAL A 767 -8.34 -57.99 -12.24
C VAL A 767 -8.40 -56.74 -11.32
N TYR A 768 -9.57 -56.38 -10.76
CA TYR A 768 -9.71 -55.31 -9.74
C TYR A 768 -9.68 -55.89 -8.31
N ALA A 769 -8.97 -55.22 -7.41
CA ALA A 769 -9.15 -55.36 -5.96
C ALA A 769 -9.70 -54.04 -5.40
N VAL A 770 -10.92 -54.07 -4.88
CA VAL A 770 -11.50 -52.98 -4.08
C VAL A 770 -10.89 -53.06 -2.68
N ILE A 771 -10.69 -51.91 -2.03
CA ILE A 771 -10.35 -51.81 -0.61
C ILE A 771 -11.54 -51.16 0.09
N ASP A 772 -11.98 -51.72 1.22
CA ASP A 772 -13.13 -51.24 2.00
C ASP A 772 -12.84 -49.94 2.75
N ASP A 773 -13.64 -48.89 2.48
CA ASP A 773 -13.70 -47.66 3.30
C ASP A 773 -14.55 -47.87 4.57
N ALA A 774 -14.15 -48.81 5.43
CA ALA A 774 -14.96 -49.18 6.61
C ALA A 774 -14.17 -49.74 7.82
N MET A 775 -13.17 -49.04 8.37
CA MET A 775 -12.73 -49.30 9.76
C MET A 775 -11.93 -48.17 10.44
N VAL A 776 -12.30 -47.91 11.71
CA VAL A 776 -11.54 -47.22 12.78
C VAL A 776 -11.03 -45.79 12.50
N TYR A 777 -11.85 -44.81 12.87
CA TYR A 777 -11.43 -43.76 13.82
C TYR A 777 -12.53 -43.56 14.87
N GLY A 778 -12.52 -44.45 15.86
CA GLY A 778 -13.07 -44.16 17.19
C GLY A 778 -11.95 -43.67 18.11
N ASP A 779 -12.33 -42.94 19.15
CA ASP A 779 -11.47 -42.29 20.15
C ASP A 779 -10.62 -41.09 19.65
N LEU A 780 -10.33 -40.19 20.62
CA LEU A 780 -9.77 -38.84 20.47
C LEU A 780 -10.74 -37.81 19.82
N LEU A 781 -11.28 -36.82 20.53
CA LEU A 781 -11.13 -36.45 21.95
C LEU A 781 -12.46 -35.90 22.52
N LYS A 782 -12.61 -36.08 23.83
CA LYS A 782 -13.64 -35.44 24.67
C LYS A 782 -12.97 -34.36 25.53
N GLU A 783 -13.74 -33.34 25.91
CA GLU A 783 -13.45 -32.38 27.00
C GLU A 783 -12.17 -31.51 26.90
N SER A 784 -12.37 -30.26 26.49
CA SER A 784 -11.89 -29.11 27.29
C SER A 784 -12.85 -27.93 27.11
N ASN A 785 -13.08 -27.15 28.17
CA ASN A 785 -14.10 -26.08 28.19
C ASN A 785 -13.51 -24.72 27.78
N GLY A 786 -14.22 -23.97 26.93
CA GLY A 786 -13.90 -22.57 26.59
C GLY A 786 -14.98 -21.92 25.71
N SER A 787 -15.74 -20.96 26.27
CA SER A 787 -16.91 -20.35 25.62
C SER A 787 -16.54 -19.16 24.73
N VAL A 788 -16.71 -19.30 23.41
CA VAL A 788 -17.03 -18.20 22.46
C VAL A 788 -17.87 -18.77 21.30
N ASN A 789 -19.10 -18.24 21.08
CA ASN A 789 -19.82 -18.41 19.81
C ASN A 789 -19.37 -17.32 18.82
N PRO A 790 -19.30 -17.63 17.52
CA PRO A 790 -20.30 -17.05 16.63
C PRO A 790 -21.00 -18.08 15.73
N GLU A 791 -22.16 -17.68 15.24
CA GLU A 791 -23.13 -18.49 14.49
C GLU A 791 -22.87 -18.41 12.97
N VAL A 792 -22.92 -19.56 12.27
CA VAL A 792 -22.82 -19.66 10.80
C VAL A 792 -23.77 -20.75 10.34
N ASP A 793 -24.59 -20.45 9.32
CA ASP A 793 -25.65 -21.34 8.83
C ASP A 793 -25.15 -22.71 8.34
N VAL A 794 -25.86 -23.76 8.77
CA VAL A 794 -25.64 -25.14 8.31
C VAL A 794 -26.59 -25.44 7.16
N TYR A 795 -26.05 -25.94 6.05
CA TYR A 795 -26.80 -26.31 4.85
C TYR A 795 -27.85 -27.39 5.17
N ARG A 796 -29.14 -27.11 4.89
CA ARG A 796 -30.20 -28.13 4.98
C ARG A 796 -30.23 -28.98 3.70
N PRO A 797 -30.39 -30.32 3.79
CA PRO A 797 -30.66 -31.18 2.64
C PRO A 797 -31.97 -30.81 1.92
N PHE A 798 -32.07 -31.23 0.65
CA PHE A 798 -33.23 -30.99 -0.21
C PHE A 798 -34.16 -32.21 -0.23
N ASP A 799 -35.28 -32.12 0.46
CA ASP A 799 -36.35 -33.14 0.43
C ASP A 799 -37.35 -32.84 -0.69
N GLY A 800 -36.99 -33.18 -1.93
CA GLY A 800 -37.86 -33.05 -3.10
C GLY A 800 -37.68 -34.21 -4.09
N PRO A 801 -38.73 -34.62 -4.82
CA PRO A 801 -38.67 -35.79 -5.71
C PRO A 801 -37.73 -35.54 -6.90
N VAL A 802 -36.74 -36.42 -7.06
CA VAL A 802 -35.81 -36.43 -8.19
C VAL A 802 -36.46 -37.16 -9.38
N SER A 803 -36.25 -36.66 -10.60
CA SER A 803 -36.78 -37.24 -11.85
C SER A 803 -35.62 -37.72 -12.74
N ASP A 804 -35.68 -38.95 -13.24
CA ASP A 804 -34.58 -39.66 -13.92
C ASP A 804 -34.31 -39.20 -15.38
N THR A 805 -34.49 -37.91 -15.68
CA THR A 805 -34.27 -37.35 -17.03
C THR A 805 -33.48 -36.03 -16.97
N PRO A 806 -32.23 -35.97 -17.47
CA PRO A 806 -31.44 -34.74 -17.47
C PRO A 806 -31.94 -33.71 -18.50
N PRO A 807 -31.93 -32.40 -18.19
CA PRO A 807 -32.40 -31.36 -19.09
C PRO A 807 -31.43 -31.09 -20.26
N THR A 808 -31.98 -30.94 -21.46
CA THR A 808 -31.22 -30.63 -22.69
C THR A 808 -30.90 -29.13 -22.80
N PRO A 809 -29.67 -28.71 -23.15
CA PRO A 809 -29.33 -27.29 -23.29
C PRO A 809 -29.95 -26.65 -24.55
N PRO A 810 -30.27 -25.33 -24.52
CA PRO A 810 -30.83 -24.61 -25.65
C PRO A 810 -29.80 -24.33 -26.77
N PRO A 811 -30.24 -24.20 -28.04
CA PRO A 811 -29.35 -24.02 -29.18
C PRO A 811 -28.79 -22.60 -29.32
N ILE A 812 -27.54 -22.49 -29.76
CA ILE A 812 -26.85 -21.21 -30.05
C ILE A 812 -27.07 -20.83 -31.52
N SER A 813 -27.62 -19.64 -31.78
CA SER A 813 -27.76 -19.08 -33.13
C SER A 813 -27.00 -17.76 -33.28
N PHE A 814 -25.81 -17.81 -33.91
CA PHE A 814 -25.15 -16.61 -34.40
C PHE A 814 -25.67 -16.22 -35.78
N LYS A 815 -26.11 -14.97 -35.94
CA LYS A 815 -26.16 -14.33 -37.26
C LYS A 815 -25.87 -12.83 -37.13
N ARG A 816 -25.00 -12.32 -38.00
CA ARG A 816 -24.98 -10.89 -38.36
C ARG A 816 -25.96 -10.70 -39.50
N ASP A 817 -26.57 -9.52 -39.58
CA ASP A 817 -26.89 -8.87 -40.84
C ASP A 817 -26.69 -7.35 -40.65
N ILE A 818 -26.48 -6.61 -41.74
CA ILE A 818 -26.10 -5.19 -41.75
C ILE A 818 -27.10 -4.42 -42.60
N GLN A 819 -27.71 -3.34 -42.08
CA GLN A 819 -28.23 -2.27 -42.93
C GLN A 819 -28.37 -0.92 -42.22
N ILE A 820 -28.54 0.13 -43.02
CA ILE A 820 -28.52 1.55 -42.64
C ILE A 820 -29.75 2.22 -43.26
N SER A 821 -30.52 3.00 -42.50
CA SER A 821 -31.43 4.05 -42.99
C SER A 821 -31.79 5.01 -41.85
N ASN A 822 -32.62 6.03 -42.12
CA ASN A 822 -32.59 7.32 -41.41
C ASN A 822 -34.00 7.88 -41.09
N SER A 823 -34.04 8.81 -40.13
CA SER A 823 -35.05 9.89 -39.96
C SER A 823 -36.52 9.64 -39.52
N GLU A 824 -36.88 10.41 -38.47
CA GLU A 824 -38.06 11.30 -38.32
C GLU A 824 -39.41 10.88 -37.65
N GLU A 825 -39.77 11.72 -36.66
CA GLU A 825 -41.06 12.13 -36.08
C GLU A 825 -41.93 11.23 -35.16
N LEU A 826 -42.84 11.92 -34.45
CA LEU A 826 -43.60 11.61 -33.21
C LEU A 826 -45.13 11.49 -33.52
N PRO A 827 -46.09 11.15 -32.59
CA PRO A 827 -46.08 11.35 -31.13
C PRO A 827 -46.76 10.27 -30.20
N PHE A 828 -46.69 10.54 -28.88
CA PHE A 828 -47.57 10.20 -27.73
C PHE A 828 -48.87 9.37 -27.95
N SER A 829 -49.43 8.59 -26.99
CA SER A 829 -49.10 8.03 -25.65
C SER A 829 -50.40 7.30 -25.13
N PRO A 830 -50.58 6.91 -23.85
CA PRO A 830 -49.70 6.35 -22.80
C PRO A 830 -50.10 4.89 -22.42
N GLU A 831 -49.40 4.25 -21.48
CA GLU A 831 -49.88 3.00 -20.83
C GLU A 831 -49.74 3.04 -19.30
N ARG A 832 -50.35 2.07 -18.60
CA ARG A 832 -50.87 2.21 -17.22
C ARG A 832 -50.01 1.62 -16.10
N ASP A 833 -50.43 1.96 -14.89
CA ASP A 833 -49.83 1.65 -13.59
C ASP A 833 -49.55 0.16 -13.33
N SER A 834 -48.51 -0.11 -12.55
CA SER A 834 -48.34 -1.36 -11.80
C SER A 834 -47.69 -1.06 -10.44
N GLU A 835 -48.26 -1.60 -9.36
CA GLU A 835 -47.91 -1.23 -7.97
C GLU A 835 -46.67 -1.97 -7.44
N PRO A 836 -45.97 -1.41 -6.44
CA PRO A 836 -44.74 -1.99 -5.90
C PRO A 836 -44.95 -3.18 -4.97
N TYR A 837 -44.07 -4.18 -5.08
CA TYR A 837 -44.01 -5.32 -4.17
C TYR A 837 -43.54 -4.90 -2.77
N THR A 838 -44.17 -5.47 -1.74
CA THR A 838 -43.83 -5.28 -0.32
C THR A 838 -43.33 -6.58 0.32
N PHE A 839 -42.40 -6.47 1.27
CA PHE A 839 -41.97 -7.59 2.11
C PHE A 839 -42.66 -7.53 3.47
N ALA A 840 -43.14 -8.67 3.97
CA ALA A 840 -43.85 -8.76 5.24
C ALA A 840 -42.89 -8.98 6.43
N HIS A 841 -43.17 -8.31 7.56
CA HIS A 841 -42.51 -8.60 8.84
C HIS A 841 -43.26 -9.69 9.61
N HIS A 842 -42.52 -10.55 10.31
CA HIS A 842 -43.10 -11.52 11.24
C HIS A 842 -43.71 -10.86 12.48
N LYS A 843 -44.78 -11.47 12.99
CA LYS A 843 -45.59 -11.02 14.12
C LYS A 843 -45.25 -11.84 15.39
N PRO A 844 -44.92 -11.23 16.54
CA PRO A 844 -44.88 -11.92 17.83
C PRO A 844 -46.29 -12.26 18.34
N GLU A 845 -46.42 -13.34 19.10
CA GLU A 845 -47.69 -13.81 19.67
C GLU A 845 -47.86 -13.40 21.14
N GLU A 846 -49.09 -13.49 21.65
CA GLU A 846 -49.51 -12.88 22.93
C GLU A 846 -49.05 -13.67 24.16
N THR A 847 -48.77 -12.96 25.27
CA THR A 847 -48.73 -13.56 26.62
C THR A 847 -49.85 -12.96 27.47
N ARG A 848 -50.67 -13.82 28.07
CA ARG A 848 -51.89 -13.45 28.80
C ARG A 848 -51.59 -12.71 30.10
N GLY A 849 -52.38 -11.67 30.39
CA GLY A 849 -52.55 -11.11 31.74
C GLY A 849 -54.03 -11.15 32.13
N ASN A 850 -54.33 -11.66 33.33
CA ASN A 850 -55.67 -11.58 33.94
C ASN A 850 -55.54 -11.71 35.47
N GLY A 851 -56.20 -10.84 36.24
CA GLY A 851 -56.12 -10.83 37.70
C GLY A 851 -56.28 -9.43 38.31
N ASP A 852 -57.49 -9.11 38.79
CA ASP A 852 -57.83 -7.87 39.50
C ASP A 852 -57.34 -7.85 40.96
N THR A 853 -57.31 -6.65 41.59
CA THR A 853 -58.10 -6.27 42.79
C THR A 853 -57.44 -5.17 43.64
N SER A 854 -58.26 -4.29 44.24
CA SER A 854 -57.97 -3.31 45.35
C SER A 854 -56.96 -2.17 45.10
N VAL A 855 -57.20 -0.86 45.30
CA VAL A 855 -58.01 0.00 46.22
C VAL A 855 -57.17 0.73 47.29
N ASN A 856 -57.29 2.06 47.31
CA ASN A 856 -57.00 3.06 48.37
C ASN A 856 -55.56 3.54 48.73
N SER A 857 -55.33 4.83 48.41
CA SER A 857 -55.09 5.96 49.35
C SER A 857 -53.79 6.14 50.15
N THR A 858 -53.28 7.40 50.08
CA THR A 858 -52.40 8.13 51.04
C THR A 858 -50.98 7.58 51.34
N GLY A 859 -49.95 8.38 51.64
CA GLY A 859 -49.83 9.86 51.55
C GLY A 859 -49.04 10.51 52.69
N ASP A 860 -47.74 10.81 52.48
CA ASP A 860 -46.91 11.81 53.19
C ASP A 860 -45.66 12.09 52.30
N VAL A 861 -45.22 13.32 52.03
CA VAL A 861 -44.57 14.36 52.87
C VAL A 861 -43.08 14.07 53.16
N GLY A 862 -42.23 14.95 52.62
CA GLY A 862 -40.79 15.00 52.84
C GLY A 862 -40.18 16.20 52.08
N MET A 863 -39.74 17.22 52.80
CA MET A 863 -39.26 18.51 52.26
C MET A 863 -38.00 18.94 53.01
N SER A 864 -37.27 19.94 52.49
CA SER A 864 -36.09 20.62 53.09
C SER A 864 -34.76 19.84 53.02
N LEU A 865 -33.58 20.46 52.94
CA LEU A 865 -33.14 21.85 52.64
C LEU A 865 -31.62 21.83 52.34
N LEU A 866 -31.12 22.77 51.51
CA LEU A 866 -29.74 23.32 51.51
C LEU A 866 -28.56 22.32 51.27
N GLU A 867 -27.30 22.73 51.04
CA GLU A 867 -26.72 24.08 50.86
C GLU A 867 -25.63 24.09 49.77
N SER A 868 -25.33 25.28 49.25
CA SER A 868 -24.12 25.60 48.47
C SER A 868 -22.87 25.68 49.35
N LYS A 869 -21.68 25.42 48.78
CA LYS A 869 -20.46 26.06 49.30
C LYS A 869 -19.36 26.26 48.26
N GLU A 870 -18.92 27.51 48.13
CA GLU A 870 -17.66 27.90 47.49
C GLU A 870 -16.51 27.82 48.50
N GLN A 871 -15.26 27.78 48.01
CA GLN A 871 -14.10 28.34 48.72
C GLN A 871 -12.98 28.66 47.71
N GLU A 872 -12.26 29.76 47.91
CA GLU A 872 -11.27 30.34 46.98
C GLU A 872 -9.80 29.96 47.32
N GLY A 873 -8.84 30.38 46.47
CA GLY A 873 -7.38 30.29 46.68
C GLY A 873 -6.63 30.09 45.35
N LEU A 874 -6.14 31.08 44.59
CA LEU A 874 -5.34 32.31 44.85
C LEU A 874 -3.80 32.06 44.82
N VAL A 875 -3.08 32.73 43.90
CA VAL A 875 -1.61 32.74 43.69
C VAL A 875 -1.06 31.40 43.16
N GLU A 876 -0.21 31.33 42.12
CA GLU A 876 0.91 32.21 41.68
C GLU A 876 0.88 32.56 40.18
#